data_AF-A0ABD2NMS4-F1
#
_entry.id   AF-A0ABD2NMS4-F1
#
_cell.length_a   1.000
_cell.length_b   1.000
_cell.length_c   1.000
_cell.angle_alpha   90.00
_cell.angle_beta   90.00
_cell.angle_gamma   90.00
#
_symmetry.space_group_name_H-M   'P 1'
#
loop_
_entity.id
_entity.type
_entity.pdbx_description
1 polymer ?
#
loop_
_entity_poly.entity_id
_entity_poly.type
_entity_poly.pdbx_seq_one_letter_code
_entity_poly.pdbx_strand_id
1 'polypeptide(L)'
;MDWNYIFSLVPDDLNDEEKDQLFNTVAWYDLNTEEPSLEQSKILLKLSQELLKFKGEQVETLLHELDEIAIKQGEEEAKKILESDTDIRSSRSRKSSNIELENLEQRFNELKSKYKKQQRLNEKQEREINELKKLLRTLEHEKSQLEQDLQASKRYGSESSETSETVKDQHRELVETVHSKNKQLSDLLRDIEEVEKENLVLREKLANVRDELASATTEIQRQMEKLGAADLQLKESEDTIKKVTIDNELLLEEIQELTAQKTKVEEHLSEFTEEINKRIEDWQRVLEDKDEEIRSLRAKTSEISRHSSSPSNSFEGGQSYVSALQKLLAERDAQLMELQSRLEDAVKEMEASTELIEDMKKKVEEGDKKNAELNSMRRELKKQVKLAHERCQKLQEEVEYAEKLAENKSDDLEQVVGQLKESGHLDEAQMLEEIQEQRALIRVNEKQIMNLVKNINKLQDSNDQMAKENSFLREKSGIPEEESLPLPNYQSKHKQYKKEVLRLKGKVLQFEEENINLRSELKNLNRLYSGLQEELVEAREKETIILSMYGYRGTEFRVMELRKQRCLFFFREDCKGVLRRVPHILRCYEELKEEVKQIRSEVNSLKGGISSEDVLTEINDRAAWSSNFMIYNLKDSNAPNIYERKKFELDQVSGLIDELLTREQGAGASSNEHHIIEAIRVGKSSPDKPGVLKVVASSAISVKNILKN
;
A
#
# COMPACT_ATOMS: atom_id res chain seq x y z
N MET A 1 49.02 -51.18 -20.86
CA MET A 1 47.66 -51.69 -21.18
C MET A 1 47.77 -53.18 -21.46
N ASP A 2 46.92 -54.05 -20.89
CA ASP A 2 46.96 -55.49 -21.23
C ASP A 2 46.20 -55.76 -22.53
N TRP A 3 46.94 -55.73 -23.64
CA TRP A 3 46.36 -55.90 -24.97
C TRP A 3 45.74 -57.29 -25.17
N ASN A 4 46.28 -58.35 -24.55
CA ASN A 4 45.74 -59.71 -24.73
C ASN A 4 44.34 -59.83 -24.14
N TYR A 5 44.12 -59.20 -23.00
CA TYR A 5 42.80 -59.09 -22.39
C TYR A 5 41.86 -58.26 -23.27
N ILE A 6 42.29 -57.10 -23.78
CA ILE A 6 41.45 -56.24 -24.64
C ILE A 6 41.07 -56.91 -25.97
N PHE A 7 41.98 -57.69 -26.57
CA PHE A 7 41.69 -58.46 -27.79
C PHE A 7 40.68 -59.60 -27.56
N SER A 8 40.55 -60.09 -26.33
CA SER A 8 39.59 -61.14 -26.00
C SER A 8 38.17 -60.62 -25.78
N LEU A 9 38.00 -59.31 -25.64
CA LEU A 9 36.72 -58.67 -25.38
C LEU A 9 35.99 -58.31 -26.68
N VAL A 10 34.68 -58.53 -26.68
CA VAL A 10 33.78 -58.07 -27.75
C VAL A 10 33.12 -56.77 -27.27
N PRO A 11 33.41 -55.60 -27.89
CA PRO A 11 32.94 -54.31 -27.39
C PRO A 11 31.42 -54.26 -27.16
N ASP A 12 30.63 -54.88 -28.04
CA ASP A 12 29.16 -54.81 -27.98
C ASP A 12 28.53 -55.70 -26.89
N ASP A 13 29.28 -56.64 -26.30
CA ASP A 13 28.79 -57.63 -25.31
C ASP A 13 29.37 -57.39 -23.89
N LEU A 14 30.00 -56.24 -23.66
CA LEU A 14 30.56 -55.89 -22.35
C LEU A 14 29.46 -55.62 -21.32
N ASN A 15 29.62 -56.15 -20.11
CA ASN A 15 28.74 -55.80 -18.99
C ASN A 15 29.13 -54.45 -18.36
N ASP A 16 28.24 -53.89 -17.53
CA ASP A 16 28.43 -52.56 -16.94
C ASP A 16 29.67 -52.47 -16.02
N GLU A 17 30.00 -53.54 -15.29
CA GLU A 17 31.18 -53.59 -14.41
C GLU A 17 32.49 -53.62 -15.22
N GLU A 18 32.51 -54.37 -16.33
CA GLU A 18 33.63 -54.43 -17.28
C GLU A 18 33.81 -53.08 -17.97
N LYS A 19 32.71 -52.42 -18.37
CA LYS A 19 32.74 -51.07 -18.95
C LYS A 19 33.35 -50.07 -17.97
N ASP A 20 32.96 -50.11 -16.69
CA ASP A 20 33.53 -49.22 -15.67
C ASP A 20 35.03 -49.46 -15.41
N GLN A 21 35.46 -50.72 -15.36
CA GLN A 21 36.87 -51.07 -15.20
C GLN A 21 37.72 -50.66 -16.40
N LEU A 22 37.19 -50.83 -17.61
CA LEU A 22 37.87 -50.48 -18.86
C LEU A 22 37.90 -48.96 -19.09
N PHE A 23 36.91 -48.21 -18.60
CA PHE A 23 36.85 -46.76 -18.75
C PHE A 23 38.13 -46.07 -18.30
N ASN A 24 38.59 -46.35 -17.08
CA ASN A 24 39.82 -45.74 -16.57
C ASN A 24 41.06 -46.20 -17.36
N THR A 25 41.09 -47.47 -17.78
CA THR A 25 42.21 -48.03 -18.53
C THR A 25 42.33 -47.42 -19.94
N VAL A 26 41.19 -47.13 -20.58
CA VAL A 26 41.11 -46.56 -21.93
C VAL A 26 41.26 -45.03 -21.91
N ALA A 27 40.61 -44.34 -20.96
CA ALA A 27 40.62 -42.88 -20.86
C ALA A 27 42.01 -42.31 -20.53
N TRP A 28 42.80 -43.03 -19.74
CA TRP A 28 44.15 -42.62 -19.32
C TRP A 28 45.26 -43.27 -20.15
N TYR A 29 44.95 -43.91 -21.27
CA TYR A 29 45.96 -44.49 -22.15
C TYR A 29 46.75 -43.39 -22.88
N ASP A 30 48.05 -43.29 -22.62
CA ASP A 30 48.92 -42.28 -23.24
C ASP A 30 49.52 -42.78 -24.56
N LEU A 31 49.09 -42.14 -25.66
CA LEU A 31 49.55 -42.40 -27.02
C LEU A 31 51.01 -41.97 -27.26
N ASN A 32 51.61 -41.18 -26.37
CA ASN A 32 52.98 -40.69 -26.53
C ASN A 32 54.05 -41.72 -26.11
N THR A 33 53.67 -42.74 -25.34
CA THR A 33 54.59 -43.75 -24.78
C THR A 33 54.63 -45.06 -25.57
N GLU A 34 53.52 -45.48 -26.17
CA GLU A 34 53.41 -46.71 -26.96
C GLU A 34 52.48 -46.49 -28.16
N GLU A 35 53.03 -46.44 -29.38
CA GLU A 35 52.23 -46.32 -30.61
C GLU A 35 51.47 -47.63 -30.88
N PRO A 36 50.13 -47.65 -30.79
CA PRO A 36 49.36 -48.85 -31.07
C PRO A 36 49.36 -49.16 -32.56
N SER A 37 49.38 -50.45 -32.91
CA SER A 37 49.18 -50.90 -34.28
C SER A 37 47.81 -50.46 -34.82
N LEU A 38 47.63 -50.47 -36.14
CA LEU A 38 46.36 -50.11 -36.78
C LEU A 38 45.18 -50.96 -36.27
N GLU A 39 45.43 -52.22 -35.91
CA GLU A 39 44.42 -53.13 -35.38
C GLU A 39 44.08 -52.82 -33.92
N GLN A 40 45.09 -52.51 -33.10
CA GLN A 40 44.91 -52.03 -31.72
C GLN A 40 44.13 -50.70 -31.68
N SER A 41 44.44 -49.77 -32.59
CA SER A 41 43.75 -48.48 -32.72
C SER A 41 42.27 -48.65 -33.06
N LYS A 42 41.92 -49.59 -33.94
CA LYS A 42 40.52 -49.86 -34.32
C LYS A 42 39.72 -50.42 -33.15
N ILE A 43 40.32 -51.30 -32.36
CA ILE A 43 39.67 -51.88 -31.17
C ILE A 43 39.52 -50.83 -30.09
N LEU A 44 40.55 -50.02 -29.85
CA LEU A 44 40.50 -48.90 -28.90
C LEU A 44 39.40 -47.89 -29.26
N LEU A 45 39.23 -47.59 -30.56
CA LEU A 45 38.16 -46.70 -31.02
C LEU A 45 36.76 -47.30 -30.81
N LYS A 46 36.57 -48.59 -31.12
CA LYS A 46 35.28 -49.26 -30.86
C LYS A 46 34.96 -49.34 -29.37
N LEU A 47 35.96 -49.69 -28.56
CA LEU A 47 35.82 -49.78 -27.12
C LEU A 47 35.51 -48.41 -26.51
N SER A 48 36.22 -47.36 -26.93
CA SER A 48 35.93 -45.99 -26.47
C SER A 48 34.55 -45.48 -26.90
N GLN A 49 34.08 -45.82 -28.11
CA GLN A 49 32.71 -45.50 -28.53
C GLN A 49 31.67 -46.14 -27.60
N GLU A 50 31.84 -47.41 -27.26
CA GLU A 50 30.89 -48.12 -26.40
C GLU A 50 30.94 -47.64 -24.95
N LEU A 51 32.15 -47.35 -24.44
CA LEU A 51 32.35 -46.73 -23.12
C LEU A 51 31.75 -45.32 -23.04
N LEU A 52 31.86 -44.52 -24.12
CA LEU A 52 31.27 -43.18 -24.20
C LEU A 52 29.74 -43.23 -24.22
N LYS A 53 29.13 -44.19 -24.94
CA LYS A 53 27.67 -44.39 -24.89
C LYS A 53 27.21 -44.74 -23.48
N PHE A 54 27.88 -45.70 -22.84
CA PHE A 54 27.56 -46.12 -21.48
C PHE A 54 27.68 -44.97 -20.47
N LYS A 55 28.76 -44.18 -20.53
CA LYS A 55 28.91 -43.00 -19.68
C LYS A 55 27.92 -41.88 -20.01
N GLY A 56 27.53 -41.74 -21.28
CA GLY A 56 26.45 -40.86 -21.71
C GLY A 56 25.10 -41.24 -21.09
N GLU A 57 24.74 -42.52 -21.14
CA GLU A 57 23.51 -43.07 -20.54
C GLU A 57 23.50 -42.91 -19.01
N GLN A 58 24.64 -43.14 -18.34
CA GLN A 58 24.77 -42.85 -16.90
C GLN A 58 24.52 -41.37 -16.58
N VAL A 59 25.06 -40.46 -17.38
CA VAL A 59 24.85 -39.01 -17.19
C VAL A 59 23.40 -38.63 -17.44
N GLU A 60 22.75 -39.16 -18.49
CA GLU A 60 21.32 -38.91 -18.75
C GLU A 60 20.44 -39.41 -17.60
N THR A 61 20.74 -40.59 -17.05
CA THR A 61 20.02 -41.14 -15.89
C THR A 61 20.19 -40.25 -14.67
N LEU A 62 21.42 -39.81 -14.37
CA LEU A 62 21.70 -38.91 -13.25
C LEU A 62 21.04 -37.53 -13.42
N LEU A 63 20.98 -37.01 -14.64
CA LEU A 63 20.25 -35.77 -14.93
C LEU A 63 18.75 -35.93 -14.66
N HIS A 64 18.17 -37.06 -15.06
CA HIS A 64 16.75 -37.32 -14.78
C HIS A 64 16.48 -37.45 -13.28
N GLU A 65 17.36 -38.11 -12.53
CA GLU A 65 17.27 -38.19 -11.07
C GLU A 65 17.43 -36.81 -10.41
N LEU A 66 18.32 -35.96 -10.91
CA LEU A 66 18.48 -34.58 -10.44
C LEU A 66 17.22 -33.75 -10.66
N ASP A 67 16.59 -33.88 -11.83
CA ASP A 67 15.31 -33.23 -12.14
C ASP A 67 14.20 -33.72 -11.21
N GLU A 68 14.12 -35.03 -10.93
CA GLU A 68 13.16 -35.57 -9.96
C GLU A 68 13.38 -35.04 -8.54
N ILE A 69 14.65 -34.94 -8.10
CA ILE A 69 15.00 -34.39 -6.79
C ILE A 69 14.62 -32.90 -6.73
N ALA A 70 14.89 -32.14 -7.79
CA ALA A 70 14.51 -30.74 -7.86
C ALA A 70 12.98 -30.55 -7.79
N ILE A 71 12.20 -31.41 -8.46
CA ILE A 71 10.74 -31.42 -8.37
C ILE A 71 10.29 -31.75 -6.94
N LYS A 72 10.82 -32.83 -6.34
CA LYS A 72 10.46 -33.24 -4.97
C LYS A 72 10.82 -32.17 -3.94
N GLN A 73 11.97 -31.52 -4.09
CA GLN A 73 12.38 -30.42 -3.21
C GLN A 73 11.45 -29.21 -3.36
N GLY A 74 11.07 -28.86 -4.59
CA GLY A 74 10.08 -27.80 -4.84
C GLY A 74 8.71 -28.12 -4.22
N GLU A 75 8.27 -29.38 -4.29
CA GLU A 75 7.03 -29.85 -3.66
C GLU A 75 7.11 -29.83 -2.13
N GLU A 76 8.24 -30.24 -1.54
CA GLU A 76 8.46 -30.27 -0.10
C GLU A 76 8.59 -28.85 0.49
N GLU A 77 9.29 -27.94 -0.19
CA GLU A 77 9.35 -26.52 0.18
C GLU A 77 7.97 -25.86 0.09
N ALA A 78 7.19 -26.14 -0.97
CA ALA A 78 5.81 -25.66 -1.09
C ALA A 78 4.91 -26.21 0.04
N LYS A 79 5.08 -27.48 0.42
CA LYS A 79 4.35 -28.09 1.53
C LYS A 79 4.75 -27.50 2.88
N LYS A 80 6.04 -27.22 3.10
CA LYS A 80 6.55 -26.59 4.32
C LYS A 80 6.08 -25.14 4.46
N ILE A 81 5.97 -24.40 3.35
CA ILE A 81 5.33 -23.07 3.31
C ILE A 81 3.83 -23.18 3.65
N LEU A 82 3.14 -24.20 3.14
CA LEU A 82 1.73 -24.42 3.45
C LEU A 82 1.52 -24.77 4.93
N GLU A 83 2.38 -25.59 5.51
CA GLU A 83 2.33 -25.98 6.93
C GLU A 83 2.69 -24.81 7.87
N SER A 84 3.70 -24.00 7.53
CA SER A 84 4.04 -22.80 8.31
C SER A 84 2.96 -21.72 8.26
N ASP A 85 2.24 -21.61 7.13
CA ASP A 85 1.09 -20.73 6.99
C ASP A 85 -0.14 -21.23 7.78
N THR A 86 -0.26 -22.54 8.05
CA THR A 86 -1.39 -23.07 8.83
C THR A 86 -1.33 -22.73 10.32
N ASP A 87 -0.13 -22.62 10.90
CA ASP A 87 0.04 -22.30 12.33
C ASP A 87 -0.16 -20.80 12.62
N ILE A 88 0.13 -19.92 11.65
CA ILE A 88 -0.11 -18.47 11.76
C ILE A 88 -1.61 -18.13 11.55
N ARG A 89 -2.40 -19.02 10.93
CA ARG A 89 -3.82 -18.81 10.58
C ARG A 89 -4.84 -19.21 11.65
N SER A 90 -4.42 -19.33 12.91
CA SER A 90 -5.30 -19.78 14.00
C SER A 90 -6.26 -18.73 14.57
N SER A 91 -6.40 -17.50 14.02
CA SER A 91 -7.35 -16.55 14.64
C SER A 91 -8.13 -15.53 13.80
N ARG A 92 -7.92 -15.30 12.49
CA ARG A 92 -8.73 -14.22 11.85
C ARG A 92 -9.03 -14.21 10.35
N SER A 93 -8.57 -15.16 9.54
CA SER A 93 -8.77 -15.07 8.08
C SER A 93 -9.19 -16.38 7.41
N ARG A 94 -10.32 -16.98 7.83
CA ARG A 94 -10.90 -18.14 7.11
C ARG A 94 -12.00 -17.78 6.10
N LYS A 95 -12.46 -16.53 6.05
CA LYS A 95 -13.57 -16.13 5.14
C LYS A 95 -13.14 -15.38 3.87
N SER A 96 -12.04 -14.63 3.89
CA SER A 96 -11.56 -13.91 2.69
C SER A 96 -10.87 -14.84 1.70
N SER A 97 -9.94 -15.67 2.21
CA SER A 97 -9.13 -16.56 1.38
C SER A 97 -9.94 -17.66 0.68
N ASN A 98 -11.05 -18.13 1.27
CA ASN A 98 -11.89 -19.15 0.63
C ASN A 98 -12.67 -18.59 -0.58
N ILE A 99 -13.10 -17.33 -0.50
CA ILE A 99 -13.79 -16.63 -1.60
C ILE A 99 -12.81 -16.31 -2.72
N GLU A 100 -11.56 -15.96 -2.39
CA GLU A 100 -10.51 -15.73 -3.39
C GLU A 100 -10.11 -17.01 -4.11
N LEU A 101 -10.02 -18.14 -3.41
CA LEU A 101 -9.74 -19.46 -4.00
C LEU A 101 -10.88 -19.91 -4.92
N GLU A 102 -12.13 -19.78 -4.49
CA GLU A 102 -13.32 -20.10 -5.28
C GLU A 102 -13.43 -19.20 -6.53
N ASN A 103 -13.11 -17.92 -6.40
CA ASN A 103 -13.05 -16.99 -7.53
C ASN A 103 -11.93 -17.34 -8.53
N LEU A 104 -10.76 -17.78 -8.04
CA LEU A 104 -9.67 -18.23 -8.91
C LEU A 104 -10.03 -19.52 -9.63
N GLU A 105 -10.65 -20.47 -8.94
CA GLU A 105 -11.08 -21.74 -9.52
C GLU A 105 -12.19 -21.53 -10.57
N GLN A 106 -13.12 -20.61 -10.31
CA GLN A 106 -14.13 -20.20 -11.28
C GLN A 106 -13.49 -19.56 -12.52
N ARG A 107 -12.52 -18.64 -12.35
CA ARG A 107 -11.78 -18.03 -13.47
C ARG A 107 -10.99 -19.04 -14.28
N PHE A 108 -10.36 -20.01 -13.62
CA PHE A 108 -9.63 -21.09 -14.28
C PHE A 108 -10.57 -21.94 -15.14
N ASN A 109 -11.74 -22.31 -14.60
CA ASN A 109 -12.73 -23.09 -15.33
C ASN A 109 -13.36 -22.31 -16.50
N GLU A 110 -13.61 -21.01 -16.34
CA GLU A 110 -14.07 -20.14 -17.42
C GLU A 110 -13.02 -20.01 -18.53
N LEU A 111 -11.75 -19.84 -18.18
CA LEU A 111 -10.64 -19.74 -19.14
C LEU A 111 -10.44 -21.06 -19.89
N LYS A 112 -10.51 -22.19 -19.19
CA LYS A 112 -10.47 -23.54 -19.78
C LYS A 112 -11.63 -23.78 -20.75
N SER A 113 -12.84 -23.31 -20.41
CA SER A 113 -14.02 -23.39 -21.28
C SER A 113 -13.86 -22.52 -22.53
N LYS A 114 -13.32 -21.31 -22.40
CA LYS A 114 -13.01 -20.41 -23.53
C LYS A 114 -11.95 -21.02 -24.45
N TYR A 115 -10.87 -21.57 -23.89
CA TYR A 115 -9.83 -22.26 -24.66
C TYR A 115 -10.40 -23.44 -25.46
N LYS A 116 -11.23 -24.27 -24.85
CA LYS A 116 -11.88 -25.41 -25.53
C LYS A 116 -12.84 -24.98 -26.64
N LYS A 117 -13.53 -23.83 -26.49
CA LYS A 117 -14.36 -23.25 -27.55
C LYS A 117 -13.51 -22.72 -28.70
N GLN A 118 -12.42 -22.04 -28.40
CA GLN A 118 -11.48 -21.52 -29.40
C GLN A 118 -10.84 -22.64 -30.20
N GLN A 119 -10.43 -23.73 -29.54
CA GLN A 119 -9.86 -24.91 -30.19
C GLN A 119 -10.85 -25.53 -31.19
N ARG A 120 -12.13 -25.67 -30.81
CA ARG A 120 -13.18 -26.17 -31.72
C ARG A 120 -13.46 -25.23 -32.90
N LEU A 121 -13.30 -23.92 -32.71
CA LEU A 121 -13.45 -22.94 -33.79
C LEU A 121 -12.30 -23.05 -34.78
N ASN A 122 -11.06 -23.17 -34.28
CA ASN A 122 -9.88 -23.38 -35.12
C ASN A 122 -10.00 -24.67 -35.94
N GLU A 123 -10.44 -25.78 -35.34
CA GLU A 123 -10.70 -27.04 -36.06
C GLU A 123 -11.78 -26.94 -37.14
N LYS A 124 -12.75 -26.02 -37.00
CA LYS A 124 -13.76 -25.76 -38.04
C LYS A 124 -13.18 -24.92 -39.17
N GLN A 125 -12.44 -23.86 -38.83
CA GLN A 125 -11.76 -23.02 -39.80
C GLN A 125 -10.74 -23.83 -40.61
N GLU A 126 -10.02 -24.75 -39.98
CA GLU A 126 -9.08 -25.63 -40.67
C GLU A 126 -9.78 -26.59 -41.66
N ARG A 127 -10.98 -27.07 -41.33
CA ARG A 127 -11.82 -27.83 -42.25
C ARG A 127 -12.30 -26.98 -43.43
N GLU A 128 -12.77 -25.77 -43.18
CA GLU A 128 -13.19 -24.84 -44.24
C GLU A 128 -12.02 -24.46 -45.16
N ILE A 129 -10.84 -24.20 -44.60
CA ILE A 129 -9.61 -23.95 -45.38
C ILE A 129 -9.29 -25.15 -46.27
N ASN A 130 -9.43 -26.38 -45.75
CA ASN A 130 -9.17 -27.58 -46.53
C ASN A 130 -10.20 -27.81 -47.64
N GLU A 131 -11.48 -27.52 -47.41
CA GLU A 131 -12.51 -27.57 -48.45
C GLU A 131 -12.33 -26.49 -49.52
N LEU A 132 -12.02 -25.26 -49.12
CA LEU A 132 -11.67 -24.18 -50.06
C LEU A 132 -10.44 -24.53 -50.88
N LYS A 133 -9.40 -25.13 -50.28
CA LYS A 133 -8.23 -25.65 -51.01
C LYS A 133 -8.59 -26.73 -52.02
N LYS A 134 -9.58 -27.59 -51.74
CA LYS A 134 -10.05 -28.59 -52.74
C LYS A 134 -10.78 -27.91 -53.88
N LEU A 135 -11.68 -26.96 -53.58
CA LEU A 135 -12.42 -26.22 -54.60
C LEU A 135 -11.50 -25.38 -55.49
N LEU A 136 -10.45 -24.80 -54.91
CA LEU A 136 -9.46 -24.02 -55.64
C LEU A 136 -8.69 -24.91 -56.64
N ARG A 137 -8.33 -26.14 -56.25
CA ARG A 137 -7.72 -27.11 -57.18
C ARG A 137 -8.66 -27.54 -58.31
N THR A 138 -9.95 -27.72 -58.02
CA THR A 138 -10.92 -28.08 -59.08
C THR A 138 -11.12 -26.93 -60.06
N LEU A 139 -11.23 -25.70 -59.57
CA LEU A 139 -11.33 -24.50 -60.41
C LEU A 139 -10.06 -24.24 -61.22
N GLU A 140 -8.87 -24.49 -60.66
CA GLU A 140 -7.61 -24.42 -61.41
C GLU A 140 -7.56 -25.46 -62.53
N HIS A 141 -8.09 -26.67 -62.30
CA HIS A 141 -8.18 -27.70 -63.32
C HIS A 141 -9.19 -27.34 -64.43
N GLU A 142 -10.37 -26.83 -64.07
CA GLU A 142 -11.38 -26.37 -65.02
C GLU A 142 -10.90 -25.16 -65.81
N LYS A 143 -10.21 -24.20 -65.17
CA LYS A 143 -9.59 -23.06 -65.86
C LYS A 143 -8.57 -23.54 -66.89
N SER A 144 -7.74 -24.51 -66.55
CA SER A 144 -6.76 -25.09 -67.47
C SER A 144 -7.41 -25.82 -68.65
N GLN A 145 -8.52 -26.55 -68.40
CA GLN A 145 -9.33 -27.17 -69.45
C GLN A 145 -9.98 -26.13 -70.37
N LEU A 146 -10.59 -25.09 -69.81
CA LEU A 146 -11.20 -24.01 -70.59
C LEU A 146 -10.16 -23.21 -71.39
N GLU A 147 -8.95 -23.01 -70.87
CA GLU A 147 -7.85 -22.40 -71.62
C GLU A 147 -7.40 -23.27 -72.81
N GLN A 148 -7.39 -24.61 -72.65
CA GLN A 148 -7.16 -25.54 -73.76
C GLN A 148 -8.31 -25.53 -74.79
N ASP A 149 -9.56 -25.51 -74.33
CA ASP A 149 -10.74 -25.46 -75.20
C ASP A 149 -10.85 -24.13 -75.95
N LEU A 150 -10.45 -23.01 -75.33
CA LEU A 150 -10.43 -21.69 -75.97
C LEU A 150 -9.27 -21.57 -76.97
N GLN A 151 -8.15 -22.26 -76.74
CA GLN A 151 -7.11 -22.45 -77.76
C GLN A 151 -7.57 -23.35 -78.92
N ALA A 152 -8.39 -24.37 -78.66
CA ALA A 152 -8.97 -25.24 -79.69
C ALA A 152 -10.07 -24.54 -80.49
N SER A 153 -10.91 -23.74 -79.82
CA SER A 153 -11.98 -22.94 -80.44
C SER A 153 -11.43 -21.79 -81.28
N LYS A 154 -10.31 -21.17 -80.89
CA LYS A 154 -9.57 -20.21 -81.74
C LYS A 154 -8.99 -20.82 -83.04
N ARG A 155 -8.94 -22.15 -83.19
CA ARG A 155 -8.52 -22.82 -84.44
C ARG A 155 -9.66 -23.11 -85.41
N TYR A 156 -10.92 -22.98 -85.00
CA TYR A 156 -12.08 -23.28 -85.84
C TYR A 156 -13.18 -22.23 -85.62
N GLY A 157 -13.23 -21.21 -86.48
CA GLY A 157 -14.38 -20.30 -86.50
C GLY A 157 -14.12 -18.97 -87.18
N SER A 158 -14.24 -18.97 -88.51
CA SER A 158 -14.57 -17.79 -89.30
C SER A 158 -15.77 -18.14 -90.20
N GLU A 159 -16.65 -17.15 -90.39
CA GLU A 159 -17.62 -16.95 -91.48
C GLU A 159 -19.13 -17.17 -91.28
N SER A 160 -19.83 -16.28 -92.02
CA SER A 160 -21.25 -16.19 -92.40
C SER A 160 -22.12 -15.27 -91.50
N SER A 161 -22.66 -14.10 -91.89
CA SER A 161 -23.26 -13.52 -93.13
C SER A 161 -24.81 -13.51 -93.10
N GLU A 162 -25.33 -12.27 -93.13
CA GLU A 162 -26.57 -11.74 -93.74
C GLU A 162 -28.02 -12.11 -93.30
N THR A 163 -28.68 -11.10 -92.70
CA THR A 163 -30.03 -10.51 -92.97
C THR A 163 -31.34 -11.30 -92.72
N SER A 164 -32.32 -10.67 -92.02
CA SER A 164 -33.79 -10.76 -92.19
C SER A 164 -34.51 -10.20 -90.93
N GLU A 165 -35.84 -10.13 -90.86
CA GLU A 165 -36.63 -9.65 -89.70
C GLU A 165 -36.39 -10.47 -88.41
N THR A 166 -35.90 -11.71 -88.59
CA THR A 166 -35.24 -12.52 -87.55
C THR A 166 -34.02 -11.83 -86.93
N VAL A 167 -33.28 -10.99 -87.66
CA VAL A 167 -32.18 -10.17 -87.14
C VAL A 167 -32.70 -9.09 -86.21
N LYS A 168 -33.92 -8.56 -86.37
CA LYS A 168 -34.49 -7.58 -85.42
C LYS A 168 -34.96 -8.23 -84.13
N ASP A 169 -35.57 -9.41 -84.22
CA ASP A 169 -35.93 -10.19 -83.03
C ASP A 169 -34.69 -10.79 -82.35
N GLN A 170 -33.71 -11.29 -83.11
CA GLN A 170 -32.37 -11.61 -82.59
C GLN A 170 -31.66 -10.37 -82.06
N HIS A 171 -31.85 -9.17 -82.65
CA HIS A 171 -31.29 -7.94 -82.09
C HIS A 171 -31.97 -7.59 -80.77
N ARG A 172 -33.29 -7.80 -80.67
CA ARG A 172 -34.07 -7.57 -79.46
C ARG A 172 -33.67 -8.57 -78.38
N GLU A 173 -33.54 -9.85 -78.72
CA GLU A 173 -33.04 -10.91 -77.83
C GLU A 173 -31.58 -10.65 -77.43
N LEU A 174 -30.73 -10.18 -78.35
CA LEU A 174 -29.37 -9.75 -78.08
C LEU A 174 -29.34 -8.51 -77.18
N VAL A 175 -30.23 -7.54 -77.39
CA VAL A 175 -30.35 -6.34 -76.54
C VAL A 175 -30.88 -6.72 -75.16
N GLU A 176 -31.84 -7.64 -75.06
CA GLU A 176 -32.37 -8.16 -73.80
C GLU A 176 -31.34 -9.01 -73.06
N THR A 177 -30.57 -9.86 -73.75
CA THR A 177 -29.47 -10.61 -73.15
C THR A 177 -28.32 -9.68 -72.76
N VAL A 178 -27.99 -8.67 -73.56
CA VAL A 178 -27.03 -7.62 -73.18
C VAL A 178 -27.53 -6.84 -71.97
N HIS A 179 -28.82 -6.50 -71.91
CA HIS A 179 -29.41 -5.79 -70.77
C HIS A 179 -29.40 -6.66 -69.51
N SER A 180 -29.76 -7.94 -69.62
CA SER A 180 -29.68 -8.92 -68.54
C SER A 180 -28.24 -9.13 -68.06
N LYS A 181 -27.27 -9.28 -68.99
CA LYS A 181 -25.85 -9.38 -68.65
C LYS A 181 -25.29 -8.09 -68.05
N ASN A 182 -25.72 -6.92 -68.51
CA ASN A 182 -25.34 -5.63 -67.92
C ASN A 182 -25.92 -5.45 -66.52
N LYS A 183 -27.13 -5.95 -66.28
CA LYS A 183 -27.72 -6.00 -64.94
C LYS A 183 -26.92 -6.95 -64.03
N GLN A 184 -26.61 -8.16 -64.50
CA GLN A 184 -25.77 -9.11 -63.77
C GLN A 184 -24.36 -8.55 -63.50
N LEU A 185 -23.75 -7.86 -64.47
CA LEU A 185 -22.47 -7.17 -64.28
C LEU A 185 -22.60 -6.07 -63.22
N SER A 186 -23.68 -5.30 -63.23
CA SER A 186 -23.92 -4.26 -62.23
C SER A 186 -24.11 -4.85 -60.83
N ASP A 187 -24.83 -5.97 -60.72
CA ASP A 187 -25.01 -6.70 -59.47
C ASP A 187 -23.67 -7.27 -58.97
N LEU A 188 -22.87 -7.90 -59.84
CA LEU A 188 -21.54 -8.40 -59.50
C LEU A 188 -20.56 -7.29 -59.10
N LEU A 189 -20.63 -6.12 -59.74
CA LEU A 189 -19.81 -4.97 -59.36
C LEU A 189 -20.18 -4.46 -57.96
N ARG A 190 -21.48 -4.41 -57.62
CA ARG A 190 -21.91 -4.08 -56.26
C ARG A 190 -21.41 -5.10 -55.26
N ASP A 191 -21.52 -6.39 -55.56
CA ASP A 191 -21.05 -7.46 -54.66
C ASP A 191 -19.53 -7.37 -54.46
N ILE A 192 -18.77 -7.03 -55.52
CA ILE A 192 -17.32 -6.76 -55.42
C ILE A 192 -17.05 -5.55 -54.52
N GLU A 193 -17.77 -4.44 -54.70
CA GLU A 193 -17.64 -3.25 -53.85
C GLU A 193 -17.95 -3.54 -52.37
N GLU A 194 -18.96 -4.36 -52.09
CA GLU A 194 -19.30 -4.80 -50.73
C GLU A 194 -18.18 -5.64 -50.12
N VAL A 195 -17.67 -6.64 -50.87
CA VAL A 195 -16.54 -7.47 -50.43
C VAL A 195 -15.27 -6.66 -50.23
N GLU A 196 -15.01 -5.64 -51.06
CA GLU A 196 -13.86 -4.74 -50.90
C GLU A 196 -13.97 -3.90 -49.63
N LYS A 197 -15.16 -3.36 -49.32
CA LYS A 197 -15.42 -2.66 -48.05
C LYS A 197 -15.22 -3.57 -46.85
N GLU A 198 -15.75 -4.79 -46.89
CA GLU A 198 -15.55 -5.78 -45.83
C GLU A 198 -14.07 -6.14 -45.65
N ASN A 199 -13.33 -6.33 -46.75
CA ASN A 199 -11.88 -6.57 -46.71
C ASN A 199 -11.13 -5.41 -46.04
N LEU A 200 -11.52 -4.17 -46.32
CA LEU A 200 -10.90 -2.97 -45.76
C LEU A 200 -11.11 -2.92 -44.24
N VAL A 201 -12.34 -3.18 -43.78
CA VAL A 201 -12.68 -3.28 -42.34
C VAL A 201 -11.93 -4.43 -41.68
N LEU A 202 -11.81 -5.59 -42.34
CA LEU A 202 -11.06 -6.73 -41.80
C LEU A 202 -9.57 -6.43 -41.67
N ARG A 203 -8.97 -5.71 -42.62
CA ARG A 203 -7.57 -5.27 -42.56
C ARG A 203 -7.34 -4.29 -41.41
N GLU A 204 -8.26 -3.36 -41.21
CA GLU A 204 -8.21 -2.41 -40.09
C GLU A 204 -8.31 -3.15 -38.74
N LYS A 205 -9.25 -4.09 -38.61
CA LYS A 205 -9.34 -4.95 -37.40
C LYS A 205 -8.08 -5.76 -37.17
N LEU A 206 -7.47 -6.31 -38.23
CA LEU A 206 -6.20 -7.03 -38.15
C LEU A 206 -5.05 -6.12 -37.70
N ALA A 207 -5.00 -4.88 -38.18
CA ALA A 207 -4.02 -3.89 -37.74
C ALA A 207 -4.19 -3.57 -36.25
N ASN A 208 -5.41 -3.29 -35.80
CA ASN A 208 -5.68 -2.98 -34.40
C ASN A 208 -5.30 -4.14 -33.46
N VAL A 209 -5.68 -5.38 -33.80
CA VAL A 209 -5.31 -6.56 -33.01
C VAL A 209 -3.79 -6.76 -32.98
N ARG A 210 -3.09 -6.46 -34.09
CA ARG A 210 -1.63 -6.53 -34.16
C ARG A 210 -0.97 -5.50 -33.25
N ASP A 211 -1.48 -4.27 -33.22
CA ASP A 211 -0.96 -3.19 -32.38
C ASP A 211 -1.24 -3.45 -30.90
N GLU A 212 -2.43 -3.96 -30.56
CA GLU A 212 -2.77 -4.42 -29.21
C GLU A 212 -1.84 -5.54 -28.74
N LEU A 213 -1.55 -6.53 -29.61
CA LEU A 213 -0.63 -7.62 -29.30
C LEU A 213 0.80 -7.11 -29.10
N ALA A 214 1.25 -6.16 -29.92
CA ALA A 214 2.55 -5.52 -29.77
C ALA A 214 2.64 -4.76 -28.43
N SER A 215 1.60 -3.99 -28.06
CA SER A 215 1.53 -3.28 -26.79
C SER A 215 1.47 -4.23 -25.58
N ALA A 216 0.75 -5.35 -25.69
CA ALA A 216 0.73 -6.36 -24.63
C ALA A 216 2.11 -7.02 -24.47
N THR A 217 2.82 -7.25 -25.57
CA THR A 217 4.17 -7.84 -25.55
C THR A 217 5.19 -6.89 -24.90
N THR A 218 5.14 -5.59 -25.20
CA THR A 218 6.03 -4.59 -24.57
C THR A 218 5.72 -4.43 -23.07
N GLU A 219 4.45 -4.49 -22.68
CA GLU A 219 4.08 -4.45 -21.27
C GLU A 219 4.54 -5.71 -20.53
N ILE A 220 4.41 -6.90 -21.12
CA ILE A 220 4.95 -8.14 -20.55
C ILE A 220 6.47 -8.05 -20.38
N GLN A 221 7.19 -7.53 -21.37
CA GLN A 221 8.64 -7.33 -21.29
C GLN A 221 9.01 -6.38 -20.14
N ARG A 222 8.30 -5.27 -20.00
CA ARG A 222 8.48 -4.31 -18.90
C ARG A 222 8.21 -4.92 -17.52
N GLN A 223 7.18 -5.77 -17.41
CA GLN A 223 6.89 -6.49 -16.17
C GLN A 223 7.96 -7.55 -15.86
N MET A 224 8.49 -8.25 -16.87
CA MET A 224 9.62 -9.16 -16.69
C MET A 224 10.88 -8.44 -16.21
N GLU A 225 11.19 -7.26 -16.74
CA GLU A 225 12.32 -6.43 -16.27
C GLU A 225 12.15 -5.99 -14.81
N LYS A 226 10.93 -5.59 -14.43
CA LYS A 226 10.61 -5.25 -13.03
C LYS A 226 10.71 -6.45 -12.09
N LEU A 227 10.24 -7.62 -12.52
CA LEU A 227 10.37 -8.85 -11.75
C LEU A 227 11.84 -9.23 -11.56
N GLY A 228 12.67 -9.10 -12.61
CA GLY A 228 14.11 -9.32 -12.51
C GLY A 228 14.80 -8.35 -11.54
N ALA A 229 14.43 -7.06 -11.57
CA ALA A 229 14.95 -6.07 -10.62
C ALA A 229 14.52 -6.36 -9.17
N ALA A 230 13.28 -6.80 -8.96
CA ALA A 230 12.78 -7.19 -7.65
C ALA A 230 13.46 -8.46 -7.13
N ASP A 231 13.73 -9.45 -7.99
CA ASP A 231 14.47 -10.68 -7.63
C ASP A 231 15.90 -10.35 -7.19
N LEU A 232 16.55 -9.41 -7.89
CA LEU A 232 17.90 -8.94 -7.51
C LEU A 232 17.88 -8.24 -6.14
N GLN A 233 16.90 -7.37 -5.88
CA GLN A 233 16.73 -6.71 -4.59
C GLN A 233 16.41 -7.71 -3.47
N LEU A 234 15.62 -8.75 -3.77
CA LEU A 234 15.32 -9.81 -2.82
C LEU A 234 16.62 -10.55 -2.41
N LYS A 235 17.44 -10.95 -3.39
CA LYS A 235 18.75 -11.59 -3.12
C LYS A 235 19.69 -10.69 -2.31
N GLU A 236 19.79 -9.41 -2.66
CA GLU A 236 20.55 -8.44 -1.87
C GLU A 236 20.04 -8.36 -0.42
N SER A 237 18.71 -8.33 -0.23
CA SER A 237 18.11 -8.31 1.11
C SER A 237 18.38 -9.61 1.89
N GLU A 238 18.30 -10.78 1.24
CA GLU A 238 18.62 -12.06 1.86
C GLU A 238 20.07 -12.13 2.32
N ASP A 239 21.01 -11.64 1.52
CA ASP A 239 22.42 -11.60 1.88
C ASP A 239 22.70 -10.62 3.04
N THR A 240 22.00 -9.48 3.08
CA THR A 240 22.07 -8.59 4.25
C THR A 240 21.49 -9.23 5.50
N ILE A 241 20.39 -9.98 5.39
CA ILE A 241 19.79 -10.72 6.51
C ILE A 241 20.78 -11.78 7.01
N LYS A 242 21.37 -12.59 6.12
CA LYS A 242 22.39 -13.59 6.50
C LYS A 242 23.55 -12.96 7.26
N LYS A 243 24.05 -11.82 6.78
CA LYS A 243 25.14 -11.10 7.44
C LYS A 243 24.73 -10.62 8.84
N VAL A 244 23.56 -10.01 8.98
CA VAL A 244 23.05 -9.53 10.27
C VAL A 244 22.78 -10.69 11.24
N THR A 245 22.31 -11.84 10.74
CA THR A 245 22.12 -13.05 11.55
C THR A 245 23.44 -13.54 12.13
N ILE A 246 24.49 -13.62 11.30
CA ILE A 246 25.84 -14.01 11.76
C ILE A 246 26.39 -13.00 12.78
N ASP A 247 26.25 -11.70 12.51
CA ASP A 247 26.72 -10.65 13.44
C ASP A 247 25.96 -10.74 14.79
N ASN A 248 24.66 -11.03 14.78
CA ASN A 248 23.87 -11.24 15.99
C ASN A 248 24.30 -12.49 16.77
N GLU A 249 24.60 -13.60 16.08
CA GLU A 249 25.13 -14.81 16.71
C GLU A 249 26.45 -14.53 17.43
N LEU A 250 27.38 -13.82 16.78
CA LEU A 250 28.66 -13.42 17.38
C LEU A 250 28.49 -12.49 18.58
N LEU A 251 27.57 -11.52 18.51
CA LEU A 251 27.28 -10.63 19.63
C LEU A 251 26.63 -11.37 20.81
N LEU A 252 25.80 -12.37 20.54
CA LEU A 252 25.23 -13.22 21.59
C LEU A 252 26.32 -14.06 22.27
N GLU A 253 27.28 -14.59 21.51
CA GLU A 253 28.45 -15.29 22.06
C GLU A 253 29.29 -14.36 22.95
N GLU A 254 29.56 -13.12 22.50
CA GLU A 254 30.30 -12.12 23.28
C GLU A 254 29.56 -11.75 24.59
N ILE A 255 28.23 -11.57 24.53
CA ILE A 255 27.42 -11.29 25.73
C ILE A 255 27.46 -12.48 26.70
N GLN A 256 27.39 -13.71 26.21
CA GLN A 256 27.49 -14.90 27.05
C GLN A 256 28.86 -14.99 27.73
N GLU A 257 29.94 -14.72 27.01
CA GLU A 257 31.29 -14.71 27.57
C GLU A 257 31.45 -13.64 28.65
N LEU A 258 31.02 -12.40 28.38
CA LEU A 258 31.06 -11.31 29.36
C LEU A 258 30.20 -11.60 30.59
N THR A 259 29.04 -12.25 30.40
CA THR A 259 28.18 -12.68 31.51
C THR A 259 28.87 -13.73 32.36
N ALA A 260 29.53 -14.72 31.75
CA ALA A 260 30.29 -15.74 32.47
C ALA A 260 31.51 -15.15 33.22
N GLN A 261 32.20 -14.17 32.63
CA GLN A 261 33.28 -13.45 33.31
C GLN A 261 32.75 -12.66 34.50
N LYS A 262 31.61 -11.97 34.34
CA LYS A 262 30.96 -11.23 35.42
C LYS A 262 30.56 -12.14 36.59
N THR A 263 29.92 -13.27 36.32
CA THR A 263 29.53 -14.21 37.39
C THR A 263 30.74 -14.75 38.15
N LYS A 264 31.84 -15.03 37.44
CA LYS A 264 33.10 -15.47 38.08
C LYS A 264 33.69 -14.40 39.00
N VAL A 265 33.62 -13.12 38.61
CA VAL A 265 34.06 -12.00 39.46
C VAL A 265 33.14 -11.86 40.68
N GLU A 266 31.83 -11.99 40.50
CA GLU A 266 30.86 -11.96 41.61
C GLU A 266 31.09 -13.10 42.61
N GLU A 267 31.39 -14.31 42.13
CA GLU A 267 31.78 -15.46 42.97
C GLU A 267 33.05 -15.15 43.77
N HIS A 268 34.11 -14.66 43.13
CA HIS A 268 35.35 -14.28 43.82
C HIS A 268 35.14 -13.15 44.86
N LEU A 269 34.29 -12.17 44.57
CA LEU A 269 33.95 -11.12 45.53
C LEU A 269 33.16 -11.68 46.72
N SER A 270 32.28 -12.66 46.49
CA SER A 270 31.55 -13.36 47.55
C SER A 270 32.50 -14.13 48.45
N GLU A 271 33.43 -14.91 47.88
CA GLU A 271 34.46 -15.66 48.62
C GLU A 271 35.33 -14.72 49.46
N PHE A 272 35.77 -13.60 48.87
CA PHE A 272 36.56 -12.58 49.58
C PHE A 272 35.78 -11.94 50.74
N THR A 273 34.49 -11.67 50.52
CA THR A 273 33.62 -11.12 51.57
C THR A 273 33.43 -12.11 52.72
N GLU A 274 33.28 -13.40 52.43
CA GLU A 274 33.20 -14.46 53.44
C GLU A 274 34.49 -14.55 54.27
N GLU A 275 35.66 -14.49 53.63
CA GLU A 275 36.95 -14.51 54.32
C GLU A 275 37.14 -13.27 55.21
N ILE A 276 36.74 -12.07 54.76
CA ILE A 276 36.74 -10.86 55.59
C ILE A 276 35.82 -11.03 56.80
N ASN A 277 34.60 -11.53 56.61
CA ASN A 277 33.66 -11.73 57.71
C ASN A 277 34.22 -12.70 58.75
N LYS A 278 34.81 -13.81 58.31
CA LYS A 278 35.49 -14.76 59.19
C LYS A 278 36.64 -14.11 59.96
N ARG A 279 37.43 -13.25 59.31
CA ARG A 279 38.51 -12.50 59.96
C ARG A 279 37.99 -11.52 61.01
N ILE A 280 36.86 -10.86 60.73
CA ILE A 280 36.18 -9.97 61.67
C ILE A 280 35.69 -10.76 62.89
N GLU A 281 35.07 -11.93 62.70
CA GLU A 281 34.62 -12.81 63.79
C GLU A 281 35.79 -13.27 64.67
N ASP A 282 36.92 -13.65 64.06
CA ASP A 282 38.13 -14.02 64.81
C ASP A 282 38.67 -12.84 65.64
N TRP A 283 38.68 -11.62 65.09
CA TRP A 283 39.10 -10.43 65.82
C TRP A 283 38.15 -10.06 66.96
N GLN A 284 36.83 -10.21 66.75
CA GLN A 284 35.84 -10.02 67.82
C GLN A 284 36.08 -11.01 68.96
N ARG A 285 36.34 -12.29 68.66
CA ARG A 285 36.67 -13.29 69.68
C ARG A 285 37.94 -12.94 70.47
N VAL A 286 38.99 -12.49 69.79
CA VAL A 286 40.23 -12.05 70.45
C VAL A 286 39.98 -10.84 71.36
N LEU A 287 39.14 -9.89 70.94
CA LEU A 287 38.76 -8.75 71.77
C LEU A 287 37.98 -9.19 73.01
N GLU A 288 37.03 -10.11 72.87
CA GLU A 288 36.28 -10.68 74.01
C GLU A 288 37.19 -11.39 75.01
N ASP A 289 38.13 -12.23 74.52
CA ASP A 289 39.13 -12.91 75.35
C ASP A 289 40.01 -11.91 76.10
N LYS A 290 40.43 -10.83 75.44
CA LYS A 290 41.24 -9.77 76.04
C LYS A 290 40.45 -8.96 77.07
N ASP A 291 39.18 -8.70 76.83
CA ASP A 291 38.31 -8.02 77.79
C ASP A 291 38.07 -8.88 79.04
N GLU A 292 37.93 -10.21 78.90
CA GLU A 292 37.90 -11.14 80.04
C GLU A 292 39.23 -11.13 80.81
N GLU A 293 40.36 -11.16 80.11
CA GLU A 293 41.70 -11.07 80.72
C GLU A 293 41.86 -9.75 81.50
N ILE A 294 41.46 -8.61 80.92
CA ILE A 294 41.48 -7.30 81.58
C ILE A 294 40.59 -7.30 82.82
N ARG A 295 39.38 -7.88 82.75
CA ARG A 295 38.48 -8.01 83.91
C ARG A 295 39.13 -8.82 85.03
N SER A 296 39.74 -9.95 84.70
CA SER A 296 40.47 -10.82 85.64
C SER A 296 41.67 -10.10 86.28
N LEU A 297 42.48 -9.39 85.47
CA LEU A 297 43.61 -8.61 85.97
C LEU A 297 43.18 -7.46 86.87
N ARG A 298 42.14 -6.70 86.49
CA ARG A 298 41.58 -5.63 87.34
C ARG A 298 41.08 -6.16 88.68
N ALA A 299 40.44 -7.34 88.69
CA ALA A 299 40.02 -8.00 89.93
C ALA A 299 41.23 -8.33 90.81
N LYS A 300 42.27 -8.97 90.25
CA LYS A 300 43.52 -9.25 90.97
C LYS A 300 44.22 -7.99 91.49
N THR A 301 44.28 -6.91 90.70
CA THR A 301 44.85 -5.63 91.14
C THR A 301 44.05 -5.01 92.28
N SER A 302 42.72 -5.10 92.25
CA SER A 302 41.87 -4.64 93.36
C SER A 302 42.09 -5.44 94.65
N GLU A 303 42.38 -6.74 94.52
CA GLU A 303 42.71 -7.64 95.61
C GLU A 303 44.10 -7.35 96.19
N ILE A 304 45.11 -7.13 95.33
CA ILE A 304 46.45 -6.66 95.72
C ILE A 304 46.37 -5.28 96.40
N SER A 305 45.57 -4.36 95.87
CA SER A 305 45.33 -3.04 96.47
C SER A 305 44.66 -3.12 97.83
N ARG A 306 43.92 -4.20 98.14
CA ARG A 306 43.39 -4.47 99.48
C ARG A 306 44.42 -5.10 100.42
N HIS A 307 45.54 -5.60 99.91
CA HIS A 307 46.56 -6.31 100.68
C HIS A 307 47.87 -5.52 100.85
N SER A 308 48.04 -4.39 100.17
CA SER A 308 49.27 -3.56 100.18
C SER A 308 49.20 -2.36 101.12
N SER A 309 48.81 -2.56 102.38
CA SER A 309 49.10 -1.62 103.49
C SER A 309 50.26 -2.14 104.34
N SER A 310 51.48 -2.12 103.82
CA SER A 310 52.71 -2.06 104.64
C SER A 310 53.95 -1.71 103.79
N PRO A 311 54.84 -0.78 104.20
CA PRO A 311 55.96 -0.30 103.37
C PRO A 311 57.34 -0.74 103.90
N SER A 312 58.29 -0.96 102.98
CA SER A 312 59.74 -0.90 103.24
C SER A 312 60.49 -0.94 101.90
N ASN A 313 61.20 0.14 101.53
CA ASN A 313 62.67 0.34 101.65
C ASN A 313 63.50 -0.67 100.84
N SER A 314 64.56 -0.36 100.09
CA SER A 314 65.29 0.86 99.74
C SER A 314 66.51 0.42 98.89
N PHE A 315 66.95 1.25 97.94
CA PHE A 315 68.34 1.43 97.48
C PHE A 315 69.14 0.25 96.84
N GLU A 316 69.42 0.33 95.53
CA GLU A 316 70.54 -0.38 94.86
C GLU A 316 71.05 0.38 93.61
N GLY A 317 72.06 1.24 93.80
CA GLY A 317 72.50 2.28 92.85
C GLY A 317 73.53 1.91 91.77
N GLY A 318 73.93 0.64 91.63
CA GLY A 318 74.87 0.21 90.56
C GLY A 318 74.18 -0.58 89.43
N GLN A 319 73.26 -1.46 89.81
CA GLN A 319 72.44 -2.24 88.88
C GLN A 319 71.35 -1.39 88.22
N SER A 320 70.90 -0.34 88.90
CA SER A 320 69.91 0.62 88.37
C SER A 320 70.41 1.38 87.13
N TYR A 321 71.70 1.72 87.03
CA TYR A 321 72.21 2.47 85.88
C TYR A 321 72.41 1.58 84.64
N VAL A 322 72.92 0.35 84.84
CA VAL A 322 73.00 -0.65 83.76
C VAL A 322 71.60 -1.07 83.33
N SER A 323 70.67 -1.24 84.28
CA SER A 323 69.25 -1.49 83.98
C SER A 323 68.60 -0.32 83.24
N ALA A 324 68.92 0.94 83.58
CA ALA A 324 68.43 2.10 82.87
C ALA A 324 68.99 2.19 81.43
N LEU A 325 70.27 1.85 81.22
CA LEU A 325 70.86 1.79 79.88
C LEU A 325 70.31 0.61 79.05
N GLN A 326 70.09 -0.55 79.66
CA GLN A 326 69.41 -1.68 79.00
C GLN A 326 67.97 -1.34 78.64
N LYS A 327 67.27 -0.60 79.50
CA LYS A 327 65.92 -0.11 79.22
C LYS A 327 65.92 0.90 78.08
N LEU A 328 66.87 1.84 78.06
CA LEU A 328 66.99 2.82 76.99
C LEU A 328 67.39 2.16 75.66
N LEU A 329 68.24 1.13 75.69
CA LEU A 329 68.57 0.34 74.51
C LEU A 329 67.34 -0.42 74.00
N ALA A 330 66.58 -1.09 74.88
CA ALA A 330 65.35 -1.79 74.52
C ALA A 330 64.27 -0.83 73.99
N GLU A 331 64.17 0.38 74.54
CA GLU A 331 63.29 1.44 74.02
C GLU A 331 63.72 1.90 72.62
N ARG A 332 65.03 1.98 72.35
CA ARG A 332 65.56 2.30 71.01
C ARG A 332 65.36 1.17 70.01
N ASP A 333 65.55 -0.08 70.42
CA ASP A 333 65.28 -1.24 69.58
C ASP A 333 63.78 -1.35 69.26
N ALA A 334 62.90 -1.04 70.23
CA ALA A 334 61.46 -0.96 70.00
C ALA A 334 61.09 0.16 68.99
N GLN A 335 61.71 1.34 69.12
CA GLN A 335 61.53 2.43 68.15
C GLN A 335 62.05 2.07 66.76
N LEU A 336 63.17 1.34 66.68
CA LEU A 336 63.71 0.86 65.40
C LEU A 336 62.79 -0.16 64.74
N MET A 337 62.22 -1.10 65.50
CA MET A 337 61.23 -2.05 64.98
C MET A 337 59.95 -1.32 64.52
N GLU A 338 59.47 -0.34 65.27
CA GLU A 338 58.29 0.45 64.88
C GLU A 338 58.54 1.25 63.60
N LEU A 339 59.71 1.89 63.47
CA LEU A 339 60.09 2.61 62.25
C LEU A 339 60.27 1.68 61.05
N GLN A 340 60.82 0.48 61.26
CA GLN A 340 60.92 -0.54 60.21
C GLN A 340 59.53 -1.00 59.75
N SER A 341 58.61 -1.26 60.69
CA SER A 341 57.22 -1.62 60.36
C SER A 341 56.52 -0.52 59.56
N ARG A 342 56.63 0.74 60.02
CA ARG A 342 56.03 1.89 59.31
C ARG A 342 56.63 2.10 57.92
N LEU A 343 57.93 1.83 57.75
CA LEU A 343 58.58 1.91 56.45
C LEU A 343 58.08 0.80 55.52
N GLU A 344 57.92 -0.42 56.02
CA GLU A 344 57.36 -1.54 55.26
C GLU A 344 55.91 -1.26 54.82
N ASP A 345 55.09 -0.70 55.72
CA ASP A 345 53.71 -0.30 55.40
C ASP A 345 53.67 0.82 54.35
N ALA A 346 54.55 1.83 54.45
CA ALA A 346 54.65 2.89 53.45
C ALA A 346 55.13 2.39 52.08
N VAL A 347 56.02 1.39 52.04
CA VAL A 347 56.44 0.74 50.79
C VAL A 347 55.28 -0.02 50.16
N LYS A 348 54.51 -0.79 50.94
CA LYS A 348 53.31 -1.49 50.45
C LYS A 348 52.27 -0.52 49.91
N GLU A 349 52.03 0.60 50.59
CA GLU A 349 51.10 1.64 50.12
C GLU A 349 51.59 2.29 48.81
N MET A 350 52.89 2.54 48.69
CA MET A 350 53.50 3.08 47.47
C MET A 350 53.43 2.09 46.30
N GLU A 351 53.64 0.79 46.54
CA GLU A 351 53.47 -0.26 45.53
C GLU A 351 52.01 -0.32 45.05
N ALA A 352 51.04 -0.36 45.96
CA ALA A 352 49.62 -0.33 45.64
C ALA A 352 49.20 0.94 44.88
N SER A 353 49.72 2.10 45.28
CA SER A 353 49.46 3.36 44.56
C SER A 353 50.07 3.34 43.16
N THR A 354 51.22 2.68 42.96
CA THR A 354 51.88 2.59 41.65
C THR A 354 51.08 1.69 40.71
N GLU A 355 50.59 0.55 41.22
CA GLU A 355 49.70 -0.36 40.48
C GLU A 355 48.41 0.35 40.04
N LEU A 356 47.77 1.10 40.94
CA LEU A 356 46.57 1.88 40.61
C LEU A 356 46.85 2.93 39.53
N ILE A 357 47.99 3.62 39.58
CA ILE A 357 48.39 4.59 38.55
C ILE A 357 48.59 3.90 37.20
N GLU A 358 49.18 2.70 37.18
CA GLU A 358 49.39 1.95 35.95
C GLU A 358 48.07 1.48 35.33
N ASP A 359 47.14 0.99 36.15
CA ASP A 359 45.79 0.62 35.71
C ASP A 359 44.99 1.81 35.18
N MET A 360 45.08 2.97 35.86
CA MET A 360 44.46 4.19 35.37
C MET A 360 45.05 4.62 34.02
N LYS A 361 46.37 4.51 33.83
CA LYS A 361 47.01 4.80 32.54
C LYS A 361 46.51 3.88 31.43
N LYS A 362 46.41 2.56 31.68
CA LYS A 362 45.85 1.60 30.70
C LYS A 362 44.42 1.96 30.32
N LYS A 363 43.56 2.27 31.29
CA LYS A 363 42.17 2.70 31.03
C LYS A 363 42.08 3.99 30.22
N VAL A 364 42.99 4.94 30.45
CA VAL A 364 43.06 6.18 29.66
C VAL A 364 43.47 5.87 28.22
N GLU A 365 44.49 5.04 28.00
CA GLU A 365 44.94 4.64 26.65
C GLU A 365 43.85 3.88 25.88
N GLU A 366 43.10 2.99 26.53
CA GLU A 366 41.95 2.30 25.95
C GLU A 366 40.82 3.28 25.61
N GLY A 367 40.56 4.25 26.49
CA GLY A 367 39.60 5.33 26.24
C GLY A 367 39.96 6.16 25.02
N ASP A 368 41.24 6.51 24.85
CA ASP A 368 41.74 7.27 23.70
C ASP A 368 41.60 6.48 22.39
N LYS A 369 41.87 5.17 22.39
CA LYS A 369 41.65 4.29 21.22
C LYS A 369 40.17 4.26 20.82
N LYS A 370 39.27 4.01 21.77
CA LYS A 370 37.81 4.02 21.52
C LYS A 370 37.33 5.37 21.01
N ASN A 371 37.86 6.47 21.56
CA ASN A 371 37.51 7.81 21.10
C ASN A 371 38.02 8.08 19.67
N ALA A 372 39.21 7.58 19.30
CA ALA A 372 39.72 7.67 17.93
C ALA A 372 38.84 6.89 16.94
N GLU A 373 38.38 5.70 17.31
CA GLU A 373 37.45 4.88 16.53
C GLU A 373 36.10 5.57 16.34
N LEU A 374 35.49 6.06 17.42
CA LEU A 374 34.24 6.84 17.36
C LEU A 374 34.39 8.09 16.47
N ASN A 375 35.53 8.77 16.52
CA ASN A 375 35.80 9.93 15.66
C ASN A 375 36.03 9.55 14.19
N SER A 376 36.46 8.31 13.89
CA SER A 376 36.54 7.80 12.52
C SER A 376 35.15 7.46 11.98
N MET A 377 34.34 6.76 12.78
CA MET A 377 32.96 6.42 12.45
C MET A 377 32.10 7.67 12.25
N ARG A 378 32.23 8.67 13.13
CA ARG A 378 31.57 9.97 13.00
C ARG A 378 31.93 10.68 11.69
N ARG A 379 33.19 10.59 11.25
CA ARG A 379 33.63 11.16 9.97
C ARG A 379 32.97 10.44 8.80
N GLU A 380 32.85 9.12 8.87
CA GLU A 380 32.23 8.32 7.81
C GLU A 380 30.72 8.58 7.72
N LEU A 381 30.01 8.57 8.86
CA LEU A 381 28.61 8.96 8.93
C LEU A 381 28.37 10.37 8.37
N LYS A 382 29.27 11.32 8.67
CA LYS A 382 29.17 12.69 8.11
C LYS A 382 29.33 12.72 6.59
N LYS A 383 30.15 11.83 6.00
CA LYS A 383 30.24 11.70 4.53
C LYS A 383 28.98 11.09 3.94
N GLN A 384 28.45 10.02 4.54
CA GLN A 384 27.22 9.39 4.08
C GLN A 384 26.04 10.37 4.11
N VAL A 385 25.91 11.16 5.17
CA VAL A 385 24.88 12.21 5.28
C VAL A 385 25.04 13.27 4.17
N LYS A 386 26.27 13.68 3.83
CA LYS A 386 26.50 14.61 2.71
C LYS A 386 26.10 14.01 1.36
N LEU A 387 26.50 12.76 1.10
CA LEU A 387 26.14 12.06 -0.14
C LEU A 387 24.63 11.89 -0.27
N ALA A 388 23.94 11.53 0.82
CA ALA A 388 22.49 11.45 0.85
C ALA A 388 21.84 12.81 0.57
N HIS A 389 22.36 13.89 1.17
CA HIS A 389 21.86 15.24 0.94
C HIS A 389 22.04 15.69 -0.53
N GLU A 390 23.22 15.47 -1.12
CA GLU A 390 23.49 15.76 -2.53
C GLU A 390 22.57 14.95 -3.47
N ARG A 391 22.30 13.69 -3.14
CA ARG A 391 21.36 12.85 -3.91
C ARG A 391 19.93 13.37 -3.80
N CYS A 392 19.48 13.72 -2.60
CA CYS A 392 18.14 14.32 -2.40
C CYS A 392 18.00 15.64 -3.16
N GLN A 393 19.04 16.47 -3.19
CA GLN A 393 19.04 17.73 -3.94
C GLN A 393 18.88 17.48 -5.45
N LYS A 394 19.63 16.54 -6.03
CA LYS A 394 19.50 16.18 -7.45
C LYS A 394 18.10 15.67 -7.80
N LEU A 395 17.55 14.78 -6.96
CA LEU A 395 16.19 14.28 -7.15
C LEU A 395 15.15 15.40 -7.06
N GLN A 396 15.36 16.39 -6.19
CA GLN A 396 14.48 17.55 -6.10
C GLN A 396 14.53 18.42 -7.37
N GLU A 397 15.72 18.65 -7.93
CA GLU A 397 15.91 19.36 -9.19
C GLU A 397 15.28 18.59 -10.38
N GLU A 398 15.40 17.27 -10.42
CA GLU A 398 14.76 16.41 -11.43
C GLU A 398 13.23 16.45 -11.35
N VAL A 399 12.68 16.42 -10.13
CA VAL A 399 11.24 16.55 -9.90
C VAL A 399 10.75 17.94 -10.33
N GLU A 400 11.46 19.01 -9.97
CA GLU A 400 11.09 20.37 -10.39
C GLU A 400 11.11 20.51 -11.93
N TYR A 401 12.10 19.91 -12.60
CA TYR A 401 12.14 19.87 -14.07
C TYR A 401 10.95 19.08 -14.66
N ALA A 402 10.62 17.92 -14.09
CA ALA A 402 9.49 17.11 -14.52
C ALA A 402 8.14 17.84 -14.33
N GLU A 403 7.99 18.56 -13.22
CA GLU A 403 6.82 19.40 -12.92
C GLU A 403 6.66 20.52 -13.96
N LYS A 404 7.72 21.26 -14.27
CA LYS A 404 7.70 22.30 -15.31
C LYS A 404 7.38 21.75 -16.69
N LEU A 405 7.92 20.58 -17.05
CA LEU A 405 7.60 19.94 -18.32
C LEU A 405 6.12 19.51 -18.38
N ALA A 406 5.58 19.00 -17.27
CA ALA A 406 4.17 18.62 -17.18
C ALA A 406 3.24 19.83 -17.25
N GLU A 407 3.63 20.98 -16.67
CA GLU A 407 2.93 22.26 -16.77
C GLU A 407 2.89 22.75 -18.23
N ASN A 408 4.03 22.83 -18.91
CA ASN A 408 4.09 23.23 -20.32
C ASN A 408 3.22 22.34 -21.23
N LYS A 409 3.24 21.01 -21.01
CA LYS A 409 2.38 20.08 -21.76
C LYS A 409 0.89 20.25 -21.43
N SER A 410 0.55 20.74 -20.24
CA SER A 410 -0.83 21.07 -19.88
C SER A 410 -1.32 22.27 -20.70
N ASP A 411 -0.47 23.28 -20.86
CA ASP A 411 -0.77 24.48 -21.67
C ASP A 411 -0.91 24.12 -23.16
N ASP A 412 -0.02 23.27 -23.69
CA ASP A 412 -0.11 22.77 -25.06
C ASP A 412 -1.44 22.03 -25.30
N LEU A 413 -1.88 21.21 -24.35
CA LEU A 413 -3.16 20.50 -24.43
C LEU A 413 -4.34 21.48 -24.42
N GLU A 414 -4.30 22.53 -23.61
CA GLU A 414 -5.34 23.57 -23.60
C GLU A 414 -5.42 24.29 -24.95
N GLN A 415 -4.28 24.56 -25.58
CA GLN A 415 -4.22 25.12 -26.93
C GLN A 415 -4.82 24.16 -27.97
N VAL A 416 -4.49 22.86 -27.93
CA VAL A 416 -5.05 21.84 -28.84
C VAL A 416 -6.56 21.71 -28.66
N VAL A 417 -7.06 21.71 -27.43
CA VAL A 417 -8.50 21.71 -27.14
C VAL A 417 -9.17 22.94 -27.74
N GLY A 418 -8.56 24.12 -27.63
CA GLY A 418 -9.03 25.34 -28.28
C GLY A 418 -9.16 25.19 -29.81
N GLN A 419 -8.11 24.68 -30.45
CA GLN A 419 -8.09 24.45 -31.90
C GLN A 419 -9.12 23.40 -32.37
N LEU A 420 -9.34 22.34 -31.59
CA LEU A 420 -10.36 21.32 -31.88
C LEU A 420 -11.78 21.89 -31.77
N LYS A 421 -12.04 22.76 -30.79
CA LYS A 421 -13.30 23.50 -30.67
C LYS A 421 -13.53 24.41 -31.88
N GLU A 422 -12.50 25.11 -32.35
CA GLU A 422 -12.58 26.01 -33.50
C GLU A 422 -12.78 25.26 -34.84
N SER A 423 -12.23 24.05 -34.96
CA SER A 423 -12.35 23.21 -36.16
C SER A 423 -13.64 22.37 -36.23
N GLY A 424 -14.50 22.44 -35.20
CA GLY A 424 -15.80 21.76 -35.18
C GLY A 424 -15.77 20.30 -34.68
N HIS A 425 -14.61 19.86 -34.18
CA HIS A 425 -14.37 18.54 -33.61
C HIS A 425 -14.78 18.50 -32.12
N LEU A 426 -16.07 18.70 -31.88
CA LEU A 426 -16.63 18.91 -30.53
C LEU A 426 -16.52 17.68 -29.62
N ASP A 427 -16.71 16.47 -30.15
CA ASP A 427 -16.66 15.24 -29.35
C ASP A 427 -15.24 14.95 -28.84
N GLU A 428 -14.22 15.18 -29.67
CA GLU A 428 -12.81 14.99 -29.32
C GLU A 428 -12.33 16.07 -28.32
N ALA A 429 -12.81 17.30 -28.48
CA ALA A 429 -12.56 18.37 -27.53
C ALA A 429 -13.20 18.10 -26.16
N GLN A 430 -14.43 17.56 -26.12
CA GLN A 430 -15.12 17.19 -24.89
C GLN A 430 -14.39 16.07 -24.13
N MET A 431 -13.94 15.03 -24.83
CA MET A 431 -13.15 13.96 -24.23
C MET A 431 -11.84 14.46 -23.61
N LEU A 432 -11.15 15.40 -24.27
CA LEU A 432 -9.93 16.01 -23.73
C LEU A 432 -10.21 16.89 -22.50
N GLU A 433 -11.33 17.61 -22.49
CA GLU A 433 -11.78 18.44 -21.37
C GLU A 433 -12.14 17.57 -20.15
N GLU A 434 -12.81 16.43 -20.35
CA GLU A 434 -13.07 15.43 -19.30
C GLU A 434 -11.77 14.85 -18.72
N ILE A 435 -10.76 14.58 -19.56
CA ILE A 435 -9.44 14.13 -19.11
C ILE A 435 -8.75 15.22 -18.26
N GLN A 436 -8.86 16.50 -18.65
CA GLN A 436 -8.32 17.62 -17.87
C GLN A 436 -9.02 17.75 -16.51
N GLU A 437 -10.35 17.60 -16.44
CA GLU A 437 -11.10 17.60 -15.19
C GLU A 437 -10.68 16.45 -14.26
N GLN A 438 -10.53 15.24 -14.79
CA GLN A 438 -10.06 14.09 -14.02
C GLN A 438 -8.63 14.31 -13.49
N ARG A 439 -7.74 14.89 -14.29
CA ARG A 439 -6.39 15.27 -13.85
C ARG A 439 -6.42 16.32 -12.74
N ALA A 440 -7.29 17.32 -12.83
CA ALA A 440 -7.46 18.32 -11.77
C ALA A 440 -7.94 17.68 -10.46
N LEU A 441 -8.86 16.73 -10.54
CA LEU A 441 -9.34 15.97 -9.39
C LEU A 441 -8.22 15.15 -8.73
N ILE A 442 -7.36 14.49 -9.54
CA ILE A 442 -6.19 13.76 -9.03
C ILE A 442 -5.26 14.71 -8.26
N ARG A 443 -4.95 15.90 -8.78
CA ARG A 443 -4.11 16.89 -8.08
C ARG A 443 -4.71 17.33 -6.74
N VAL A 444 -6.04 17.48 -6.65
CA VAL A 444 -6.73 17.80 -5.38
C VAL A 444 -6.58 16.64 -4.39
N ASN A 445 -6.79 15.41 -4.83
CA ASN A 445 -6.63 14.22 -4.00
C ASN A 445 -5.18 14.06 -3.51
N GLU A 446 -4.18 14.31 -4.35
CA GLU A 446 -2.77 14.29 -3.96
C GLU A 446 -2.45 15.32 -2.88
N LYS A 447 -2.98 16.54 -3.00
CA LYS A 447 -2.85 17.57 -1.95
C LYS A 447 -3.51 17.12 -0.64
N GLN A 448 -4.67 16.47 -0.70
CA GLN A 448 -5.33 15.91 0.48
C GLN A 448 -4.51 14.79 1.12
N ILE A 449 -3.96 13.87 0.31
CA ILE A 449 -3.06 12.80 0.78
C ILE A 449 -1.84 13.41 1.47
N MET A 450 -1.20 14.42 0.86
CA MET A 450 -0.05 15.09 1.46
C MET A 450 -0.39 15.72 2.82
N ASN A 451 -1.56 16.33 2.95
CA ASN A 451 -2.03 16.88 4.23
C ASN A 451 -2.31 15.80 5.27
N LEU A 452 -2.90 14.66 4.87
CA LEU A 452 -3.11 13.51 5.74
C LEU A 452 -1.78 12.94 6.22
N VAL A 453 -0.78 12.80 5.34
CA VAL A 453 0.57 12.35 5.71
C VAL A 453 1.22 13.31 6.70
N LYS A 454 1.12 14.63 6.48
CA LYS A 454 1.60 15.64 7.45
C LYS A 454 0.92 15.51 8.81
N ASN A 455 -0.39 15.24 8.83
CA ASN A 455 -1.12 15.04 10.08
C ASN A 455 -0.74 13.73 10.78
N ILE A 456 -0.53 12.64 10.02
CA ILE A 456 -0.03 11.37 10.56
C ILE A 456 1.33 11.55 11.21
N ASN A 457 2.27 12.22 10.54
CA ASN A 457 3.59 12.47 11.11
C ASN A 457 3.51 13.30 12.39
N LYS A 458 2.69 14.37 12.42
CA LYS A 458 2.46 15.16 13.65
C LYS A 458 1.85 14.34 14.79
N LEU A 459 0.90 13.46 14.47
CA LEU A 459 0.29 12.56 15.46
C LEU A 459 1.31 11.53 15.97
N GLN A 460 2.20 11.06 15.10
CA GLN A 460 3.27 10.15 15.47
C GLN A 460 4.29 10.83 16.38
N ASP A 461 4.74 12.05 16.05
CA ASP A 461 5.60 12.85 16.92
C ASP A 461 4.97 13.07 18.30
N SER A 462 3.66 13.41 18.33
CA SER A 462 2.90 13.54 19.57
C SER A 462 2.81 12.21 20.33
N ASN A 463 2.65 11.09 19.63
CA ASN A 463 2.58 9.77 20.24
C ASN A 463 3.93 9.35 20.82
N ASP A 464 5.03 9.62 20.13
CA ASP A 464 6.39 9.38 20.60
C ASP A 464 6.70 10.23 21.82
N GLN A 465 6.24 11.49 21.85
CA GLN A 465 6.38 12.36 23.01
C GLN A 465 5.56 11.85 24.21
N MET A 466 4.32 11.42 23.99
CA MET A 466 3.49 10.79 25.03
C MET A 466 4.08 9.45 25.50
N ALA A 467 4.73 8.69 24.62
CA ALA A 467 5.41 7.44 24.97
C ALA A 467 6.64 7.70 25.84
N LYS A 468 7.45 8.72 25.49
CA LYS A 468 8.58 9.16 26.32
C LYS A 468 8.13 9.66 27.69
N GLU A 469 7.07 10.46 27.75
CA GLU A 469 6.49 10.93 29.01
C GLU A 469 5.97 9.75 29.85
N ASN A 470 5.29 8.78 29.24
CA ASN A 470 4.85 7.57 29.93
C ASN A 470 6.02 6.72 30.44
N SER A 471 7.07 6.53 29.66
CA SER A 471 8.26 5.79 30.08
C SER A 471 8.92 6.50 31.28
N PHE A 472 9.08 7.82 31.22
CA PHE A 472 9.58 8.63 32.33
C PHE A 472 8.70 8.56 33.59
N LEU A 473 7.37 8.62 33.44
CA LEU A 473 6.44 8.51 34.56
C LEU A 473 6.43 7.10 35.16
N ARG A 474 6.60 6.05 34.34
CA ARG A 474 6.73 4.66 34.79
C ARG A 474 8.03 4.43 35.55
N GLU A 475 9.16 4.92 35.03
CA GLU A 475 10.47 4.89 35.70
C GLU A 475 10.38 5.57 37.07
N LYS A 476 9.82 6.78 37.11
CA LYS A 476 9.62 7.53 38.37
C LYS A 476 8.68 6.84 39.36
N SER A 477 7.76 6.01 38.86
CA SER A 477 6.80 5.25 39.67
C SER A 477 7.29 3.83 40.00
N GLY A 478 8.46 3.40 39.49
CA GLY A 478 9.00 2.06 39.68
C GLY A 478 8.18 0.94 39.01
N ILE A 479 7.40 1.27 37.97
CA ILE A 479 6.54 0.32 37.27
C ILE A 479 7.26 -0.18 36.01
N PRO A 480 7.45 -1.50 35.82
CA PRO A 480 8.09 -2.05 34.62
C PRO A 480 7.33 -1.70 33.33
N GLU A 481 8.03 -1.58 32.19
CA GLU A 481 7.42 -1.27 30.88
C GLU A 481 6.42 -2.34 30.41
N GLU A 482 6.62 -3.60 30.80
CA GLU A 482 5.77 -4.74 30.40
C GLU A 482 4.50 -4.89 31.27
N GLU A 483 4.39 -4.17 32.39
CA GLU A 483 3.23 -4.31 33.26
C GLU A 483 2.02 -3.53 32.71
N SER A 484 0.97 -4.27 32.35
CA SER A 484 -0.30 -3.72 31.90
C SER A 484 -1.07 -3.13 33.07
N LEU A 485 -1.10 -1.81 33.17
CA LEU A 485 -1.87 -1.11 34.19
C LEU A 485 -3.36 -1.21 33.91
N PRO A 486 -4.18 -1.76 34.82
CA PRO A 486 -5.62 -1.77 34.67
C PRO A 486 -6.17 -0.35 34.90
N LEU A 487 -6.24 0.44 33.83
CA LEU A 487 -6.85 1.76 33.84
C LEU A 487 -8.36 1.61 34.12
N PRO A 488 -8.87 2.05 35.30
CA PRO A 488 -10.29 2.01 35.59
C PRO A 488 -11.00 2.91 34.58
N ASN A 489 -12.06 2.40 33.95
CA ASN A 489 -12.84 3.01 32.86
C ASN A 489 -12.30 2.84 31.42
N TYR A 490 -11.04 2.45 31.17
CA TYR A 490 -10.55 2.24 29.80
C TYR A 490 -11.26 1.05 29.14
N GLN A 491 -11.33 -0.09 29.84
CA GLN A 491 -12.02 -1.28 29.31
C GLN A 491 -13.51 -1.04 29.07
N SER A 492 -14.17 -0.25 29.94
CA SER A 492 -15.59 0.10 29.80
C SER A 492 -15.81 1.03 28.60
N LYS A 493 -15.02 2.11 28.46
CA LYS A 493 -15.05 3.01 27.30
C LYS A 493 -14.71 2.28 26.01
N HIS A 494 -13.69 1.43 26.02
CA HIS A 494 -13.31 0.61 24.87
C HIS A 494 -14.45 -0.33 24.45
N LYS A 495 -15.15 -0.94 25.40
CA LYS A 495 -16.33 -1.76 25.14
C LYS A 495 -17.50 -0.94 24.58
N GLN A 496 -17.68 0.30 25.04
CA GLN A 496 -18.68 1.23 24.49
C GLN A 496 -18.33 1.64 23.05
N TYR A 497 -17.09 2.05 22.78
CA TYR A 497 -16.64 2.37 21.41
C TYR A 497 -16.76 1.18 20.48
N LYS A 498 -16.39 -0.02 20.93
CA LYS A 498 -16.54 -1.24 20.14
C LYS A 498 -18.01 -1.54 19.79
N LYS A 499 -18.93 -1.32 20.74
CA LYS A 499 -20.38 -1.43 20.49
C LYS A 499 -20.87 -0.37 19.50
N GLU A 500 -20.38 0.86 19.63
CA GLU A 500 -20.78 1.96 18.76
C GLU A 500 -20.26 1.77 17.33
N VAL A 501 -19.01 1.30 17.17
CA VAL A 501 -18.44 0.92 15.87
C VAL A 501 -19.24 -0.21 15.23
N LEU A 502 -19.64 -1.23 15.99
CA LEU A 502 -20.51 -2.30 15.47
C LEU A 502 -21.88 -1.77 15.05
N ARG A 503 -22.46 -0.84 15.82
CA ARG A 503 -23.75 -0.20 15.51
C ARG A 503 -23.67 0.63 14.23
N LEU A 504 -22.60 1.41 14.07
CA LEU A 504 -22.36 2.21 12.85
C LEU A 504 -22.12 1.32 11.64
N LYS A 505 -21.36 0.23 11.79
CA LYS A 505 -21.14 -0.73 10.71
C LYS A 505 -22.44 -1.39 10.25
N GLY A 506 -23.34 -1.70 11.17
CA GLY A 506 -24.69 -2.18 10.83
C GLY A 506 -25.51 -1.16 10.05
N LYS A 507 -25.44 0.13 10.41
CA LYS A 507 -26.12 1.20 9.64
C LYS A 507 -25.54 1.39 8.25
N VAL A 508 -24.22 1.27 8.08
CA VAL A 508 -23.57 1.34 6.76
C VAL A 508 -24.08 0.22 5.87
N LEU A 509 -24.15 -1.02 6.37
CA LEU A 509 -24.70 -2.15 5.60
C LEU A 509 -26.16 -1.94 5.20
N GLN A 510 -26.98 -1.38 6.10
CA GLN A 510 -28.38 -1.03 5.79
C GLN A 510 -28.47 0.03 4.68
N PHE A 511 -27.65 1.08 4.75
CA PHE A 511 -27.62 2.11 3.70
C PHE A 511 -27.07 1.58 2.39
N GLU A 512 -26.12 0.65 2.40
CA GLU A 512 -25.62 -0.01 1.20
C GLU A 512 -26.73 -0.86 0.54
N GLU A 513 -27.50 -1.61 1.33
CA GLU A 513 -28.64 -2.39 0.85
C GLU A 513 -29.75 -1.49 0.28
N GLU A 514 -30.11 -0.40 0.97
CA GLU A 514 -31.04 0.62 0.47
C GLU A 514 -30.55 1.24 -0.84
N ASN A 515 -29.26 1.53 -0.97
CA ASN A 515 -28.68 2.11 -2.18
C ASN A 515 -28.69 1.12 -3.35
N ILE A 516 -28.45 -0.17 -3.10
CA ILE A 516 -28.60 -1.23 -4.11
C ILE A 516 -30.06 -1.33 -4.57
N ASN A 517 -31.02 -1.28 -3.64
CA ASN A 517 -32.45 -1.31 -3.96
C ASN A 517 -32.87 -0.10 -4.80
N LEU A 518 -32.47 1.11 -4.41
CA LEU A 518 -32.74 2.34 -5.17
C LEU A 518 -32.12 2.31 -6.58
N ARG A 519 -30.91 1.75 -6.73
CA ARG A 519 -30.28 1.56 -8.06
C ARG A 519 -31.05 0.57 -8.92
N SER A 520 -31.58 -0.50 -8.32
CA SER A 520 -32.44 -1.47 -9.01
C SER A 520 -33.75 -0.84 -9.47
N GLU A 521 -34.40 -0.06 -8.61
CA GLU A 521 -35.62 0.69 -8.93
C GLU A 521 -35.38 1.71 -10.06
N LEU A 522 -34.28 2.48 -10.00
CA LEU A 522 -33.88 3.38 -11.08
C LEU A 522 -33.69 2.66 -12.41
N LYS A 523 -33.05 1.48 -12.40
CA LYS A 523 -32.87 0.66 -13.61
C LYS A 523 -34.20 0.17 -14.17
N ASN A 524 -35.14 -0.19 -13.31
CA ASN A 524 -36.48 -0.60 -13.72
C ASN A 524 -37.30 0.57 -14.28
N LEU A 525 -37.23 1.74 -13.63
CA LEU A 525 -37.85 2.96 -14.14
C LEU A 525 -37.29 3.35 -15.50
N ASN A 526 -35.95 3.29 -15.67
CA ASN A 526 -35.32 3.58 -16.96
C ASN A 526 -35.76 2.60 -18.05
N ARG A 527 -35.91 1.30 -17.74
CA ARG A 527 -36.45 0.33 -18.71
C ARG A 527 -37.89 0.66 -19.12
N LEU A 528 -38.74 1.02 -18.16
CA LEU A 528 -40.12 1.43 -18.43
C LEU A 528 -40.16 2.72 -19.25
N TYR A 529 -39.29 3.68 -18.93
CA TYR A 529 -39.17 4.93 -19.67
C TYR A 529 -38.72 4.68 -21.12
N SER A 530 -37.70 3.85 -21.34
CA SER A 530 -37.28 3.45 -22.68
C SER A 530 -38.38 2.73 -23.46
N GLY A 531 -39.14 1.83 -22.81
CA GLY A 531 -40.27 1.15 -23.44
C GLY A 531 -41.39 2.12 -23.84
N LEU A 532 -41.76 3.06 -22.96
CA LEU A 532 -42.73 4.11 -23.29
C LEU A 532 -42.22 5.03 -24.41
N GLN A 533 -40.91 5.28 -24.47
CA GLN A 533 -40.31 6.07 -25.52
C GLN A 533 -40.37 5.34 -26.88
N GLU A 534 -40.14 4.03 -26.91
CA GLU A 534 -40.33 3.19 -28.10
C GLU A 534 -41.80 3.16 -28.54
N GLU A 535 -42.75 2.96 -27.61
CA GLU A 535 -44.19 3.01 -27.92
C GLU A 535 -44.62 4.38 -28.47
N LEU A 536 -44.04 5.47 -27.97
CA LEU A 536 -44.33 6.82 -28.44
C LEU A 536 -43.77 7.08 -29.86
N VAL A 537 -42.59 6.51 -30.17
CA VAL A 537 -42.02 6.52 -31.53
C VAL A 537 -42.90 5.71 -32.48
N GLU A 538 -43.31 4.51 -32.08
CA GLU A 538 -44.17 3.66 -32.89
C GLU A 538 -45.56 4.30 -33.12
N ALA A 539 -46.11 4.98 -32.11
CA ALA A 539 -47.35 5.73 -32.24
C ALA A 539 -47.20 6.92 -33.21
N ARG A 540 -46.07 7.63 -33.18
CA ARG A 540 -45.75 8.70 -34.16
C ARG A 540 -45.58 8.16 -35.57
N GLU A 541 -44.94 7.01 -35.74
CA GLU A 541 -44.79 6.37 -37.04
C GLU A 541 -46.15 5.93 -37.60
N LYS A 542 -47.00 5.33 -36.76
CA LYS A 542 -48.38 5.00 -37.13
C LYS A 542 -49.21 6.24 -37.48
N GLU A 543 -49.08 7.33 -36.72
CA GLU A 543 -49.71 8.61 -37.05
C GLU A 543 -49.22 9.15 -38.41
N THR A 544 -47.92 9.04 -38.69
CA THR A 544 -47.31 9.45 -39.96
C THR A 544 -47.82 8.62 -41.14
N ILE A 545 -47.93 7.30 -40.95
CA ILE A 545 -48.48 6.37 -41.93
C ILE A 545 -49.97 6.66 -42.19
N ILE A 546 -50.76 6.87 -41.13
CA ILE A 546 -52.18 7.23 -41.25
C ILE A 546 -52.33 8.55 -42.01
N LEU A 547 -51.56 9.58 -41.68
CA LEU A 547 -51.56 10.86 -42.39
C LEU A 547 -51.20 10.69 -43.87
N SER A 548 -50.24 9.81 -44.19
CA SER A 548 -49.89 9.49 -45.58
C SER A 548 -50.99 8.74 -46.35
N MET A 549 -51.72 7.84 -45.68
CA MET A 549 -52.80 7.04 -46.29
C MET A 549 -54.04 7.87 -46.62
N TYR A 550 -54.31 8.93 -45.85
CA TYR A 550 -55.40 9.88 -46.13
C TYR A 550 -54.99 11.01 -47.10
N GLY A 551 -53.83 10.92 -47.76
CA GLY A 551 -53.38 11.91 -48.74
C GLY A 551 -52.92 13.24 -48.13
N TYR A 552 -52.77 13.31 -46.81
CA TYR A 552 -52.13 14.45 -46.16
C TYR A 552 -50.62 14.23 -46.17
N ARG A 553 -49.95 14.65 -47.26
CA ARG A 553 -48.52 14.92 -47.19
C ARG A 553 -48.31 15.96 -46.09
N GLY A 554 -47.38 15.71 -45.18
CA GLY A 554 -47.00 16.57 -44.04
C GLY A 554 -46.39 17.92 -44.43
N THR A 555 -46.87 18.55 -45.50
CA THR A 555 -46.44 19.87 -45.97
C THR A 555 -47.66 20.63 -46.47
N GLU A 556 -48.53 21.08 -45.57
CA GLU A 556 -49.43 22.20 -45.89
C GLU A 556 -49.93 22.94 -44.63
N PHE A 557 -48.99 23.32 -43.74
CA PHE A 557 -49.13 24.62 -43.09
C PHE A 557 -48.82 25.71 -44.13
N ARG A 558 -49.71 25.91 -45.11
CA ARG A 558 -49.76 27.18 -45.84
C ARG A 558 -50.39 28.19 -44.89
N VAL A 559 -49.55 28.96 -44.21
CA VAL A 559 -49.93 30.31 -43.83
C VAL A 559 -50.10 31.07 -45.14
N MET A 560 -51.32 31.07 -45.69
CA MET A 560 -51.69 32.06 -46.70
C MET A 560 -51.81 33.41 -45.99
N GLU A 561 -50.79 34.23 -46.11
CA GLU A 561 -50.86 35.64 -45.78
C GLU A 561 -51.74 36.34 -46.83
N LEU A 562 -53.04 36.36 -46.58
CA LEU A 562 -53.95 37.27 -47.27
C LEU A 562 -53.80 38.64 -46.64
N ARG A 563 -53.45 39.61 -47.49
CA ARG A 563 -53.34 41.03 -47.17
C ARG A 563 -54.51 41.48 -46.27
N LYS A 564 -54.12 42.01 -45.10
CA LYS A 564 -54.93 42.72 -44.12
C LYS A 564 -56.01 41.88 -43.39
N GLN A 565 -55.63 41.49 -42.16
CA GLN A 565 -56.48 41.28 -40.98
C GLN A 565 -57.73 40.39 -41.18
N ARG A 566 -57.52 39.06 -41.14
CA ARG A 566 -58.38 38.03 -40.47
C ARG A 566 -57.89 36.63 -40.88
N CYS A 567 -57.30 35.88 -39.94
CA CYS A 567 -57.06 34.44 -40.09
C CYS A 567 -58.24 33.68 -39.49
N LEU A 568 -58.94 32.87 -40.29
CA LEU A 568 -59.95 31.93 -39.81
C LEU A 568 -59.27 30.59 -39.49
N PHE A 569 -59.15 30.27 -38.20
CA PHE A 569 -58.67 28.97 -37.76
C PHE A 569 -59.85 28.02 -37.54
N PHE A 570 -59.95 26.98 -38.37
CA PHE A 570 -60.78 25.82 -38.05
C PHE A 570 -59.98 24.90 -37.13
N PHE A 571 -60.26 24.95 -35.83
CA PHE A 571 -59.78 23.94 -34.87
C PHE A 571 -60.91 22.97 -34.55
N ARG A 572 -60.58 21.67 -34.56
CA ARG A 572 -61.39 20.62 -33.95
C ARG A 572 -61.63 20.99 -32.48
N GLU A 573 -62.86 20.79 -31.99
CA GLU A 573 -63.36 21.24 -30.68
C GLU A 573 -62.41 20.89 -29.51
N ASP A 574 -61.68 19.79 -29.64
CA ASP A 574 -60.80 19.20 -28.61
C ASP A 574 -59.48 19.98 -28.40
N CYS A 575 -59.04 20.78 -29.39
CA CYS A 575 -57.78 21.56 -29.29
C CYS A 575 -57.97 22.96 -28.68
N LYS A 576 -59.21 23.45 -28.54
CA LYS A 576 -59.50 24.77 -27.94
C LYS A 576 -59.01 24.90 -26.50
N GLY A 577 -59.06 23.81 -25.73
CA GLY A 577 -58.63 23.80 -24.32
C GLY A 577 -57.11 23.84 -24.15
N VAL A 578 -56.35 23.34 -25.12
CA VAL A 578 -54.87 23.37 -25.12
C VAL A 578 -54.39 24.73 -25.63
N LEU A 579 -54.98 25.24 -26.72
CA LEU A 579 -54.62 26.55 -27.29
C LEU A 579 -54.95 27.73 -26.38
N ARG A 580 -56.01 27.66 -25.55
CA ARG A 580 -56.25 28.67 -24.51
C ARG A 580 -55.19 28.67 -23.40
N ARG A 581 -54.54 27.53 -23.18
CA ARG A 581 -53.47 27.39 -22.19
C ARG A 581 -52.09 27.74 -22.74
N VAL A 582 -51.90 27.75 -24.07
CA VAL A 582 -50.62 28.12 -24.70
C VAL A 582 -50.12 29.51 -24.26
N PRO A 583 -50.93 30.58 -24.22
CA PRO A 583 -50.47 31.88 -23.70
C PRO A 583 -50.06 31.82 -22.23
N HIS A 584 -50.74 31.01 -21.41
CA HIS A 584 -50.38 30.82 -20.01
C HIS A 584 -49.09 30.01 -19.86
N ILE A 585 -48.90 28.99 -20.69
CA ILE A 585 -47.68 28.16 -20.71
C ILE A 585 -46.49 28.98 -21.20
N LEU A 586 -46.68 29.83 -22.22
CA LEU A 586 -45.64 30.76 -22.68
C LEU A 586 -45.28 31.78 -21.60
N ARG A 587 -46.27 32.32 -20.88
CA ARG A 587 -46.01 33.21 -19.75
C ARG A 587 -45.26 32.51 -18.61
N CYS A 588 -45.66 31.30 -18.24
CA CYS A 588 -44.95 30.50 -17.24
C CYS A 588 -43.53 30.12 -17.71
N TYR A 589 -43.34 29.88 -19.01
CA TYR A 589 -42.03 29.62 -19.58
C TYR A 589 -41.13 30.85 -19.54
N GLU A 590 -41.67 32.04 -19.81
CA GLU A 590 -40.96 33.32 -19.69
C GLU A 590 -40.62 33.65 -18.23
N GLU A 591 -41.56 33.45 -17.30
CA GLU A 591 -41.34 33.56 -15.86
C GLU A 591 -40.24 32.60 -15.38
N LEU A 592 -40.32 31.32 -15.76
CA LEU A 592 -39.30 30.31 -15.43
C LEU A 592 -37.95 30.62 -16.05
N LYS A 593 -37.92 31.20 -17.27
CA LYS A 593 -36.69 31.60 -17.94
C LYS A 593 -36.02 32.77 -17.24
N GLU A 594 -36.78 33.72 -16.71
CA GLU A 594 -36.25 34.81 -15.90
C GLU A 594 -35.81 34.33 -14.51
N GLU A 595 -36.55 33.40 -13.87
CA GLU A 595 -36.11 32.75 -12.63
C GLU A 595 -34.79 31.99 -12.82
N VAL A 596 -34.65 31.22 -13.91
CA VAL A 596 -33.40 30.50 -14.22
C VAL A 596 -32.26 31.47 -14.50
N LYS A 597 -32.51 32.61 -15.15
CA LYS A 597 -31.49 33.66 -15.32
C LYS A 597 -31.09 34.28 -13.98
N GLN A 598 -32.06 34.54 -13.10
CA GLN A 598 -31.82 35.09 -11.79
C GLN A 598 -31.02 34.11 -10.93
N ILE A 599 -31.42 32.84 -10.87
CA ILE A 599 -30.67 31.76 -10.20
C ILE A 599 -29.27 31.62 -10.80
N ARG A 600 -29.12 31.71 -12.13
CA ARG A 600 -27.80 31.64 -12.78
C ARG A 600 -26.95 32.86 -12.42
N SER A 601 -27.53 34.05 -12.26
CA SER A 601 -26.82 35.24 -11.79
C SER A 601 -26.42 35.14 -10.31
N GLU A 602 -27.28 34.58 -9.47
CA GLU A 602 -27.00 34.31 -8.05
C GLU A 602 -25.91 33.24 -7.91
N VAL A 603 -26.00 32.14 -8.66
CA VAL A 603 -24.97 31.09 -8.71
C VAL A 603 -23.64 31.65 -9.24
N ASN A 604 -23.67 32.55 -10.23
CA ASN A 604 -22.45 33.20 -10.72
C ASN A 604 -21.86 34.19 -9.70
N SER A 605 -22.70 34.88 -8.92
CA SER A 605 -22.25 35.72 -7.80
C SER A 605 -21.66 34.89 -6.65
N LEU A 606 -22.18 33.67 -6.43
CA LEU A 606 -21.65 32.69 -5.47
C LEU A 606 -20.40 31.95 -6.00
N LYS A 607 -20.20 31.91 -7.32
CA LYS A 607 -19.01 31.36 -7.99
C LYS A 607 -17.86 32.37 -8.11
N GLY A 608 -18.10 33.66 -7.85
CA GLY A 608 -17.03 34.59 -7.52
C GLY A 608 -16.40 34.11 -6.22
N GLY A 609 -15.25 33.44 -6.33
CA GLY A 609 -14.64 32.70 -5.24
C GLY A 609 -14.68 33.49 -3.93
N ILE A 610 -15.22 32.85 -2.90
CA ILE A 610 -15.09 33.31 -1.51
C ILE A 610 -13.59 33.54 -1.31
N SER A 611 -13.19 34.79 -1.06
CA SER A 611 -11.79 35.13 -0.84
C SER A 611 -11.26 34.21 0.25
N SER A 612 -10.03 33.72 0.13
CA SER A 612 -9.38 32.98 1.25
C SER A 612 -9.48 33.76 2.56
N GLU A 613 -9.58 35.09 2.50
CA GLU A 613 -9.76 35.97 3.64
C GLU A 613 -11.17 35.91 4.25
N ASP A 614 -12.22 35.73 3.43
CA ASP A 614 -13.60 35.52 3.88
C ASP A 614 -13.78 34.12 4.48
N VAL A 615 -13.11 33.10 3.93
CA VAL A 615 -13.08 31.74 4.51
C VAL A 615 -12.31 31.74 5.83
N LEU A 616 -11.18 32.45 5.91
CA LEU A 616 -10.38 32.54 7.13
C LEU A 616 -11.08 33.34 8.22
N THR A 617 -11.80 34.42 7.88
CA THR A 617 -12.63 35.16 8.83
C THR A 617 -13.82 34.31 9.28
N GLU A 618 -14.53 33.62 8.38
CA GLU A 618 -15.60 32.68 8.74
C GLU A 618 -15.10 31.51 9.61
N ILE A 619 -13.90 30.97 9.35
CA ILE A 619 -13.29 29.92 10.18
C ILE A 619 -12.90 30.47 11.55
N ASN A 620 -12.32 31.67 11.61
CA ASN A 620 -11.97 32.32 12.87
C ASN A 620 -13.22 32.70 13.68
N ASP A 621 -14.27 33.15 13.01
CA ASP A 621 -15.57 33.48 13.62
C ASP A 621 -16.25 32.21 14.12
N ARG A 622 -16.23 31.11 13.35
CA ARG A 622 -16.71 29.79 13.81
C ARG A 622 -15.90 29.25 14.98
N ALA A 623 -14.57 29.45 14.97
CA ALA A 623 -13.72 29.07 16.10
C ALA A 623 -14.07 29.88 17.35
N ALA A 624 -14.28 31.20 17.23
CA ALA A 624 -14.74 32.06 18.32
C ALA A 624 -16.15 31.65 18.81
N TRP A 625 -17.09 31.38 17.89
CA TRP A 625 -18.45 30.97 18.21
C TRP A 625 -18.53 29.60 18.87
N SER A 626 -17.59 28.69 18.56
CA SER A 626 -17.52 27.36 19.18
C SER A 626 -17.32 27.42 20.70
N SER A 627 -16.68 28.48 21.20
CA SER A 627 -16.48 28.71 22.64
C SER A 627 -17.58 29.55 23.30
N ASN A 628 -18.54 30.06 22.52
CA ASN A 628 -19.51 31.07 22.96
C ASN A 628 -20.95 30.56 22.96
N PHE A 629 -21.19 29.25 22.93
CA PHE A 629 -22.55 28.71 22.92
C PHE A 629 -22.87 27.83 24.14
N MET A 630 -24.14 27.83 24.51
CA MET A 630 -24.74 26.99 25.56
C MET A 630 -25.90 26.20 24.97
N ILE A 631 -26.23 25.07 25.59
CA ILE A 631 -27.33 24.21 25.16
C ILE A 631 -28.37 24.17 26.26
N TYR A 632 -29.60 24.60 25.93
CA TYR A 632 -30.76 24.52 26.81
C TYR A 632 -31.78 23.55 26.24
N ASN A 633 -32.57 22.93 27.12
CA ASN A 633 -33.68 22.08 26.72
C ASN A 633 -34.99 22.75 27.15
N LEU A 634 -35.63 23.46 26.21
CA LEU A 634 -36.81 24.30 26.49
C LEU A 634 -38.01 23.88 25.65
N LYS A 635 -39.20 24.14 26.18
CA LYS A 635 -40.47 23.89 25.49
C LYS A 635 -40.61 24.79 24.27
N ASP A 636 -41.22 24.24 23.23
CA ASP A 636 -41.43 24.93 21.96
C ASP A 636 -42.58 25.96 22.04
N SER A 637 -42.56 26.95 21.15
CA SER A 637 -43.62 27.96 21.03
C SER A 637 -44.65 27.54 19.99
N ASN A 638 -45.93 27.70 20.32
CA ASN A 638 -47.04 27.48 19.39
C ASN A 638 -47.27 28.67 18.42
N ALA A 639 -46.40 29.69 18.42
CA ALA A 639 -46.55 30.83 17.52
C ALA A 639 -46.46 30.40 16.04
N PRO A 640 -47.30 30.90 15.12
CA PRO A 640 -47.23 30.55 13.71
C PRO A 640 -46.06 31.23 12.97
N ASN A 641 -45.52 32.32 13.52
CA ASN A 641 -44.49 33.13 12.90
C ASN A 641 -43.09 32.82 13.46
N ILE A 642 -42.11 32.60 12.57
CA ILE A 642 -40.70 32.32 12.92
C ILE A 642 -40.10 33.45 13.78
N TYR A 643 -40.44 34.71 13.50
CA TYR A 643 -39.95 35.86 14.27
C TYR A 643 -40.48 35.85 15.71
N GLU A 644 -41.76 35.51 15.89
CA GLU A 644 -42.38 35.41 17.21
C GLU A 644 -41.84 34.21 18.00
N ARG A 645 -41.55 33.09 17.31
CA ARG A 645 -40.88 31.92 17.93
C ARG A 645 -39.48 32.27 18.42
N LYS A 646 -38.65 32.87 17.56
CA LYS A 646 -37.28 33.28 17.93
C LYS A 646 -37.29 34.25 19.11
N LYS A 647 -38.21 35.23 19.09
CA LYS A 647 -38.37 36.19 20.19
C LYS A 647 -38.76 35.50 21.50
N PHE A 648 -39.75 34.61 21.47
CA PHE A 648 -40.19 33.86 22.65
C PHE A 648 -39.10 32.93 23.22
N GLU A 649 -38.30 32.31 22.35
CA GLU A 649 -37.15 31.50 22.78
C GLU A 649 -36.05 32.36 23.42
N LEU A 650 -35.78 33.53 22.85
CA LEU A 650 -34.81 34.47 23.41
C LEU A 650 -35.27 35.01 24.77
N ASP A 651 -36.54 35.39 24.89
CA ASP A 651 -37.15 35.89 26.13
C ASP A 651 -37.15 34.82 27.24
N GLN A 652 -37.40 33.55 26.90
CA GLN A 652 -37.32 32.43 27.86
C GLN A 652 -35.89 32.22 28.39
N VAL A 653 -34.90 32.25 27.50
CA VAL A 653 -33.50 32.03 27.89
C VAL A 653 -32.98 33.23 28.70
N SER A 654 -33.29 34.46 28.28
CA SER A 654 -32.97 35.67 29.04
C SER A 654 -33.58 35.63 30.44
N GLY A 655 -34.87 35.26 30.56
CA GLY A 655 -35.54 35.13 31.85
C GLY A 655 -34.90 34.10 32.77
N LEU A 656 -34.47 32.94 32.23
CA LEU A 656 -33.77 31.92 33.00
C LEU A 656 -32.39 32.38 33.48
N ILE A 657 -31.65 33.11 32.64
CA ILE A 657 -30.34 33.64 33.01
C ILE A 657 -30.49 34.73 34.07
N ASP A 658 -31.49 35.61 33.94
CA ASP A 658 -31.78 36.64 34.93
C ASP A 658 -32.22 36.04 36.28
N GLU A 659 -33.00 34.95 36.26
CA GLU A 659 -33.38 34.21 37.47
C GLU A 659 -32.18 33.55 38.16
N LEU A 660 -31.26 32.95 37.38
CA LEU A 660 -30.03 32.36 37.92
C LEU A 660 -29.11 33.42 38.54
N LEU A 661 -29.02 34.61 37.94
CA LEU A 661 -28.16 35.70 38.43
C LEU A 661 -28.75 36.43 39.64
N THR A 662 -30.07 36.60 39.70
CA THR A 662 -30.76 37.24 40.84
C THR A 662 -30.81 36.37 42.09
N ARG A 663 -30.65 35.05 41.97
CA ARG A 663 -30.69 34.12 43.11
C ARG A 663 -29.44 34.16 44.00
N GLU A 664 -28.30 34.62 43.49
CA GLU A 664 -27.04 34.70 44.25
C GLU A 664 -26.57 36.13 44.55
N GLN A 665 -26.95 37.13 43.76
CA GLN A 665 -26.57 38.52 44.01
C GLN A 665 -27.69 39.26 44.73
N GLY A 666 -27.58 39.35 46.06
CA GLY A 666 -28.45 40.20 46.88
C GLY A 666 -28.59 41.59 46.25
N ALA A 667 -29.84 42.06 46.17
CA ALA A 667 -30.27 43.29 45.52
C ALA A 667 -29.21 44.42 45.55
N GLY A 668 -28.51 44.66 44.44
CA GLY A 668 -27.52 45.73 44.39
C GLY A 668 -26.48 45.74 43.28
N ALA A 669 -26.49 44.83 42.31
CA ALA A 669 -25.57 44.89 41.16
C ALA A 669 -26.37 45.10 39.86
N SER A 670 -26.18 46.28 39.27
CA SER A 670 -26.68 46.64 37.96
C SER A 670 -26.23 45.61 36.91
N SER A 671 -27.19 45.18 36.10
CA SER A 671 -27.07 44.48 34.81
C SER A 671 -25.75 44.72 34.09
N ASN A 672 -24.76 43.85 34.31
CA ASN A 672 -23.69 43.69 33.35
C ASN A 672 -24.30 42.94 32.18
N GLU A 673 -24.49 43.65 31.07
CA GLU A 673 -25.02 43.17 29.81
C GLU A 673 -24.44 41.80 29.42
N HIS A 674 -25.19 40.73 29.67
CA HIS A 674 -24.93 39.43 29.07
C HIS A 674 -25.75 39.35 27.80
N HIS A 675 -25.21 39.97 26.74
CA HIS A 675 -25.83 39.98 25.42
C HIS A 675 -25.88 38.55 24.86
N ILE A 676 -27.04 37.91 24.96
CA ILE A 676 -27.39 36.76 24.13
C ILE A 676 -27.56 37.29 22.71
N ILE A 677 -26.73 36.81 21.79
CA ILE A 677 -26.76 37.26 20.39
C ILE A 677 -27.87 36.52 19.64
N GLU A 678 -27.97 35.19 19.82
CA GLU A 678 -28.91 34.39 19.06
C GLU A 678 -29.31 33.11 19.79
N ALA A 679 -30.56 32.69 19.61
CA ALA A 679 -31.05 31.37 20.00
C ALA A 679 -31.49 30.60 18.74
N ILE A 680 -30.96 29.39 18.56
CA ILE A 680 -31.17 28.55 17.38
C ILE A 680 -31.65 27.17 17.84
N ARG A 681 -32.85 26.78 17.42
CA ARG A 681 -33.37 25.43 17.68
C ARG A 681 -32.72 24.40 16.76
N VAL A 682 -32.28 23.29 17.34
CA VAL A 682 -31.64 22.18 16.62
C VAL A 682 -32.63 21.03 16.48
N GLY A 683 -33.07 20.76 15.25
CA GLY A 683 -33.97 19.65 14.91
C GLY A 683 -35.40 20.07 14.53
N LYS A 684 -36.27 19.09 14.29
CA LYS A 684 -37.68 19.33 13.90
C LYS A 684 -38.47 19.86 15.11
N SER A 685 -39.09 21.02 14.96
CA SER A 685 -39.99 21.65 15.94
C SER A 685 -41.20 20.76 16.21
N SER A 686 -41.52 20.56 17.48
CA SER A 686 -42.68 19.78 17.93
C SER A 686 -43.31 20.49 19.13
N PRO A 687 -44.58 20.91 19.03
CA PRO A 687 -45.19 21.89 19.94
C PRO A 687 -45.27 21.45 21.42
N ASP A 688 -45.20 20.15 21.71
CA ASP A 688 -45.36 19.60 23.07
C ASP A 688 -44.13 18.89 23.65
N LYS A 689 -43.01 18.87 22.93
CA LYS A 689 -41.79 18.20 23.42
C LYS A 689 -40.67 19.21 23.67
N PRO A 690 -39.92 19.08 24.78
CA PRO A 690 -38.75 19.90 25.02
C PRO A 690 -37.73 19.60 23.90
N GLY A 691 -37.24 20.66 23.30
CA GLY A 691 -36.30 20.60 22.17
C GLY A 691 -35.01 21.33 22.50
N VAL A 692 -33.95 20.89 21.84
CA VAL A 692 -32.59 21.40 22.05
C VAL A 692 -32.47 22.79 21.43
N LEU A 693 -32.16 23.77 22.26
CA LEU A 693 -31.93 25.16 21.88
C LEU A 693 -30.44 25.48 22.07
N LYS A 694 -29.77 25.88 20.99
CA LYS A 694 -28.40 26.38 21.00
C LYS A 694 -28.44 27.89 21.16
N VAL A 695 -27.90 28.39 22.26
CA VAL A 695 -27.87 29.82 22.59
C VAL A 695 -26.45 30.31 22.43
N VAL A 696 -26.25 31.39 21.66
CA VAL A 696 -24.96 32.02 21.39
C VAL A 696 -24.87 33.30 22.23
N ALA A 697 -23.86 33.37 23.09
CA ALA A 697 -23.55 34.55 23.89
C ALA A 697 -22.52 35.45 23.19
N SER A 698 -22.45 36.71 23.60
CA SER A 698 -21.52 37.70 23.06
C SER A 698 -20.04 37.42 23.30
N SER A 699 -19.69 36.62 24.31
CA SER A 699 -18.31 36.26 24.59
C SER A 699 -18.19 34.94 25.36
N ALA A 700 -17.03 34.29 25.27
CA ALA A 700 -16.69 33.10 26.05
C ALA A 700 -16.69 33.38 27.56
N ILE A 701 -16.42 34.64 27.95
CA ILE A 701 -16.44 35.09 29.35
C ILE A 701 -17.89 35.10 29.85
N SER A 702 -18.84 35.53 29.01
CA SER A 702 -20.28 35.48 29.33
C SER A 702 -20.74 34.04 29.57
N VAL A 703 -20.34 33.09 28.72
CA VAL A 703 -20.65 31.66 28.91
C VAL A 703 -20.02 31.11 30.19
N LYS A 704 -18.76 31.44 30.48
CA LYS A 704 -18.09 31.00 31.70
C LYS A 704 -18.74 31.56 32.97
N ASN A 705 -19.17 32.82 32.96
CA ASN A 705 -19.86 33.42 34.09
C ASN A 705 -21.24 32.77 34.32
N ILE A 706 -21.95 32.45 33.24
CA ILE A 706 -23.27 31.79 33.33
C ILE A 706 -23.13 30.32 33.78
N LEU A 707 -22.08 29.59 33.36
CA LEU A 707 -21.85 28.19 33.77
C LEU A 707 -21.21 28.02 35.15
N LYS A 708 -20.56 29.07 35.67
CA LYS A 708 -19.94 29.05 37.00
C LYS A 708 -20.99 29.15 38.12
N ASN A 709 -22.13 29.73 37.80
CA ASN A 709 -23.31 29.84 38.65
C ASN A 709 -24.31 28.72 38.30
#